data_AF-A0A2X4RF01-F1
#
_entry.id   AF-A0A2X4RF01-F1
#
_cell.length_a   1.000
_cell.length_b   1.000
_cell.length_c   1.000
_cell.angle_alpha   90.00
_cell.angle_beta   90.00
_cell.angle_gamma   90.00
#
_symmetry.space_group_name_H-M   'P 1'
#
loop_
_entity.id
_entity.type
_entity.pdbx_description
1 polymer ?
#
loop_
_entity_poly.entity_id
_entity_poly.type
_entity_poly.pdbx_seq_one_letter_code
_entity_poly.pdbx_strand_id
1 'polypeptide(L)'
;MVKAWLQRKVAIMKNGLKIVHIFDGANKRLIIPVYQRKYAWSRPQCERLFNDIESMIETGQPSHFFGSIVGKAEGSFEWQVIDGQQRLTTTSLLMLALVHSIEDREIECSDPNLSSSIKESYLLARQGGELVLKLKPIEDDASAYEAVFNRYQVLPEESNIVRNYRYFREALASTNLSAEDIWNRGIWNLQVMHLDLEDHDHPQRIFETLNSTGVALAESDKIRNFVLMDHPTAIQNKLYKDYWLQIEKQVGDHSDWFFRQYLAAKRGTWARRDRVYPEFQLYVSKSALTVEEILSDVLEFAILHRNISDCSTEFPSVNRQLRRANLILGDVTLPFLWNVYRDARSGIIDERDLLQVIKIVETHSFRRTTSAVASNALNKIYATMYGEVRKVFTEGETYSNIVAFLLLRRANTSGRIPNDEEFREAFLTRNFFNTPVNFKRYLFDHLENGDSLDTHDIIKGLETDSLSVEHIMPQTLTPAWKKMLGDDFESIHSAWIHRIGNLTVTGYNSSYSNLSFPEKKDNENGFVSTSYRLNEYVKRQETWAEEQMAERTKQLTDFAVEHWPLPTTTFTPPPALQDREPLGEDTRFVNRTITGYEFNGTQLSVENWSQMLVSFLSVLDEDHHDALNTFAETNGLVFNKQEPWMEGNGKAREFANDMWVFVNTDTTMKVELLRKIFAALGLDPYELIFILKPLKEQPEAEPEKENKYSELTKFIPRVAELAETNEAGDSMNAFVEEFSKSFEPFRVENARKVLHGRTPIEFLSSASIEEATAEETFALLSQILGAVEYLGISPVKDFIDDGNLQRVLRRLVMLGSQ
;
A
#
# COMPACT_ATOMS: atom_id res chain seq x y z
N MET A 1 -7.05 0.61 -33.88
CA MET A 1 -6.97 -0.31 -35.03
C MET A 1 -7.65 -1.66 -34.74
N VAL A 2 -7.26 -2.41 -33.71
CA VAL A 2 -7.88 -3.72 -33.34
C VAL A 2 -9.37 -3.61 -33.00
N LYS A 3 -9.79 -2.57 -32.26
CA LYS A 3 -11.21 -2.32 -31.96
C LYS A 3 -12.07 -2.09 -33.22
N ALA A 4 -11.50 -1.41 -34.22
CA ALA A 4 -12.14 -1.19 -35.52
C ALA A 4 -12.11 -2.43 -36.43
N TRP A 5 -11.07 -3.27 -36.30
CA TRP A 5 -10.98 -4.58 -36.96
C TRP A 5 -11.98 -5.58 -36.36
N LEU A 6 -12.09 -5.65 -35.03
CA LEU A 6 -13.12 -6.42 -34.32
C LEU A 6 -14.50 -5.92 -34.68
N GLN A 7 -14.77 -4.61 -34.61
CA GLN A 7 -16.06 -4.06 -35.04
C GLN A 7 -16.36 -4.36 -36.51
N ARG A 8 -15.35 -4.41 -37.40
CA ARG A 8 -15.52 -4.84 -38.80
C ARG A 8 -15.80 -6.34 -38.94
N LYS A 9 -15.04 -7.24 -38.29
CA LYS A 9 -15.33 -8.70 -38.33
C LYS A 9 -16.66 -9.04 -37.65
N VAL A 10 -16.99 -8.38 -36.54
CA VAL A 10 -18.29 -8.49 -35.84
C VAL A 10 -19.44 -7.95 -36.71
N ALA A 11 -19.24 -6.85 -37.45
CA ALA A 11 -20.24 -6.34 -38.40
C ALA A 11 -20.40 -7.22 -39.66
N ILE A 12 -19.39 -8.04 -40.00
CA ILE A 12 -19.43 -9.01 -41.11
C ILE A 12 -20.13 -10.32 -40.68
N MET A 13 -20.07 -10.68 -39.39
CA MET A 13 -20.73 -11.88 -38.82
C MET A 13 -22.22 -11.61 -38.53
N LYS A 14 -23.05 -11.59 -39.57
CA LYS A 14 -24.49 -11.26 -39.45
C LYS A 14 -25.36 -12.32 -38.73
N ASN A 15 -24.86 -13.51 -38.38
CA ASN A 15 -25.63 -14.53 -37.64
C ASN A 15 -24.76 -15.22 -36.58
N GLY A 16 -25.26 -15.36 -35.35
CA GLY A 16 -24.63 -16.18 -34.31
C GLY A 16 -24.59 -17.67 -34.70
N LEU A 17 -23.50 -18.35 -34.39
CA LEU A 17 -23.36 -19.79 -34.59
C LEU A 17 -24.00 -20.53 -33.41
N LYS A 18 -24.69 -21.65 -33.64
CA LYS A 18 -25.15 -22.49 -32.51
C LYS A 18 -23.96 -23.09 -31.79
N ILE A 19 -23.91 -23.00 -30.46
CA ILE A 19 -22.75 -23.43 -29.67
C ILE A 19 -22.40 -24.90 -29.90
N VAL A 20 -23.40 -25.76 -30.14
CA VAL A 20 -23.24 -27.18 -30.48
C VAL A 20 -22.37 -27.41 -31.72
N HIS A 21 -22.36 -26.49 -32.69
CA HIS A 21 -21.49 -26.60 -33.86
C HIS A 21 -20.00 -26.45 -33.54
N ILE A 22 -19.66 -25.83 -32.41
CA ILE A 22 -18.27 -25.76 -31.95
C ILE A 22 -17.80 -27.16 -31.51
N PHE A 23 -18.70 -27.93 -30.91
CA PHE A 23 -18.50 -29.33 -30.52
C PHE A 23 -18.70 -30.33 -31.66
N ASP A 24 -19.04 -29.90 -32.87
CA ASP A 24 -19.31 -30.81 -33.98
C ASP A 24 -18.02 -31.41 -34.58
N GLY A 25 -18.13 -32.56 -35.26
CA GLY A 25 -17.06 -33.27 -35.96
C GLY A 25 -16.43 -34.42 -35.17
N ALA A 26 -16.57 -35.65 -35.64
CA ALA A 26 -16.20 -36.88 -34.92
C ALA A 26 -14.76 -36.94 -34.37
N ASN A 27 -13.81 -36.29 -35.03
CA ASN A 27 -12.40 -36.29 -34.62
C ASN A 27 -11.97 -34.98 -33.94
N LYS A 28 -12.81 -33.95 -33.96
CA LYS A 28 -12.47 -32.62 -33.44
C LYS A 28 -12.32 -32.67 -31.92
N ARG A 29 -11.30 -32.02 -31.39
CA ARG A 29 -11.06 -31.88 -29.95
C ARG A 29 -10.87 -30.41 -29.57
N LEU A 30 -11.53 -29.99 -28.50
CA LEU A 30 -11.43 -28.64 -27.94
C LEU A 30 -10.40 -28.65 -26.81
N ILE A 31 -9.30 -27.93 -26.98
CA ILE A 31 -8.19 -27.92 -26.02
C ILE A 31 -8.19 -26.61 -25.26
N ILE A 32 -8.39 -26.66 -23.95
CA ILE A 32 -8.17 -25.50 -23.08
C ILE A 32 -6.67 -25.47 -22.72
N PRO A 33 -5.90 -24.47 -23.18
CA PRO A 33 -4.46 -24.41 -22.97
C PRO A 33 -4.11 -24.01 -21.53
N VAL A 34 -2.89 -24.36 -21.09
CA VAL A 34 -2.43 -24.22 -19.69
C VAL A 34 -2.39 -22.78 -19.16
N TYR A 35 -2.38 -21.78 -20.04
CA TYR A 35 -2.42 -20.37 -19.63
C TYR A 35 -3.81 -19.90 -19.21
N GLN A 36 -4.86 -20.62 -19.58
CA GLN A 36 -6.22 -20.31 -19.16
C GLN A 36 -6.42 -20.61 -17.67
N ARG A 37 -7.29 -19.82 -17.04
CA ARG A 37 -7.67 -20.05 -15.62
C ARG A 37 -8.59 -21.25 -15.46
N LYS A 38 -8.64 -21.78 -14.24
CA LYS A 38 -9.62 -22.80 -13.80
C LYS A 38 -11.06 -22.39 -14.09
N TYR A 39 -11.94 -23.39 -14.15
CA TYR A 39 -13.37 -23.18 -14.21
C TYR A 39 -13.87 -22.44 -12.95
N ALA A 40 -14.33 -21.21 -13.16
CA ALA A 40 -14.60 -20.23 -12.13
C ALA A 40 -16.10 -19.86 -12.01
N TRP A 41 -16.95 -20.31 -12.94
CA TRP A 41 -18.40 -20.16 -12.77
C TRP A 41 -18.85 -20.95 -11.55
N SER A 42 -19.71 -20.31 -10.75
CA SER A 42 -20.38 -20.92 -9.61
C SER A 42 -21.87 -21.09 -9.92
N ARG A 43 -22.61 -21.64 -8.94
CA ARG A 43 -24.04 -21.95 -9.10
C ARG A 43 -24.88 -20.80 -9.68
N PRO A 44 -24.74 -19.52 -9.27
CA PRO A 44 -25.55 -18.44 -9.81
C PRO A 44 -25.44 -18.22 -11.33
N GLN A 45 -24.25 -18.46 -11.92
CA GLN A 45 -24.11 -18.36 -13.38
C GLN A 45 -24.77 -19.54 -14.09
N CYS A 46 -24.64 -20.76 -13.54
CA CYS A 46 -25.30 -21.95 -14.08
C CYS A 46 -26.82 -21.88 -13.96
N GLU A 47 -27.32 -21.35 -12.85
CA GLU A 47 -28.75 -21.13 -12.61
C GLU A 47 -29.34 -20.12 -13.58
N ARG A 48 -28.63 -19.02 -13.81
CA ARG A 48 -29.03 -18.05 -14.84
C ARG A 48 -29.14 -18.70 -16.22
N LEU A 49 -28.12 -19.47 -16.63
CA LEU A 49 -28.14 -20.18 -17.91
C LEU A 49 -29.34 -21.14 -18.01
N PHE A 50 -29.61 -21.91 -16.96
CA PHE A 50 -30.71 -22.87 -16.97
C PHE A 50 -32.06 -22.16 -17.05
N ASN A 51 -32.27 -21.12 -16.24
CA ASN A 51 -33.49 -20.29 -16.27
C ASN A 51 -33.69 -19.60 -17.63
N ASP A 52 -32.60 -19.14 -18.26
CA ASP A 52 -32.64 -18.54 -19.60
C ASP A 52 -33.06 -19.59 -20.67
N ILE A 53 -32.63 -20.85 -20.51
CA ILE A 53 -33.06 -21.96 -21.36
C ILE A 53 -34.55 -22.28 -21.15
N GLU A 54 -35.01 -22.42 -19.91
CA GLU A 54 -36.43 -22.68 -19.62
C GLU A 54 -37.32 -21.57 -20.18
N SER A 55 -36.97 -20.32 -19.89
CA SER A 55 -37.69 -19.14 -20.40
C SER A 55 -37.71 -19.10 -21.94
N MET A 56 -36.59 -19.41 -22.60
CA MET A 56 -36.54 -19.49 -24.06
C MET A 56 -37.48 -20.56 -24.61
N ILE A 57 -37.54 -21.73 -23.98
CA ILE A 57 -38.41 -22.85 -24.37
C ILE A 57 -39.88 -22.46 -24.18
N GLU A 58 -40.24 -21.91 -23.01
CA GLU A 58 -41.62 -21.53 -22.65
C GLU A 58 -42.16 -20.39 -23.52
N THR A 59 -41.35 -19.38 -23.79
CA THR A 59 -41.73 -18.22 -24.60
C THR A 59 -41.67 -18.48 -26.11
N GLY A 60 -41.09 -19.61 -26.53
CA GLY A 60 -40.89 -19.95 -27.93
C GLY A 60 -39.88 -19.06 -28.65
N GLN A 61 -38.95 -18.45 -27.91
CA GLN A 61 -37.90 -17.61 -28.47
C GLN A 61 -36.95 -18.47 -29.33
N PRO A 62 -36.61 -18.06 -30.57
CA PRO A 62 -35.88 -18.91 -31.52
C PRO A 62 -34.41 -19.16 -31.15
N SER A 63 -33.80 -18.26 -30.38
CA SER A 63 -32.42 -18.40 -29.91
C SER A 63 -32.12 -17.51 -28.72
N HIS A 64 -31.12 -17.91 -27.93
CA HIS A 64 -30.57 -17.13 -26.83
C HIS A 64 -29.09 -16.86 -27.07
N PHE A 65 -28.68 -15.59 -26.99
CA PHE A 65 -27.29 -15.20 -27.19
C PHE A 65 -26.46 -15.49 -25.94
N PHE A 66 -25.55 -16.46 -26.06
CA PHE A 66 -24.72 -16.96 -24.97
C PHE A 66 -23.27 -16.41 -25.01
N GLY A 67 -23.02 -15.30 -25.71
CA GLY A 67 -21.73 -14.60 -25.70
C GLY A 67 -20.78 -14.97 -26.84
N SER A 68 -19.48 -14.79 -26.63
CA SER A 68 -18.43 -15.03 -27.63
C SER A 68 -17.56 -16.24 -27.28
N ILE A 69 -17.08 -16.93 -28.31
CA ILE A 69 -16.11 -18.01 -28.23
C ILE A 69 -15.06 -17.77 -29.31
N VAL A 70 -13.79 -17.78 -28.90
CA VAL A 70 -12.64 -17.54 -29.78
C VAL A 70 -11.69 -18.71 -29.66
N GLY A 71 -11.19 -19.18 -30.79
CA GLY A 71 -10.16 -20.20 -30.79
C GLY A 71 -9.34 -20.21 -32.05
N LYS A 72 -8.38 -21.12 -32.08
CA LYS A 72 -7.43 -21.29 -33.18
C LYS A 72 -7.31 -22.77 -33.50
N ALA A 73 -7.37 -23.13 -34.78
CA ALA A 73 -7.09 -24.49 -35.21
C ALA A 73 -5.61 -24.83 -34.93
N GLU A 74 -5.37 -25.95 -34.28
CA GLU A 74 -4.04 -26.46 -33.97
C GLU A 74 -3.92 -27.87 -34.58
N GLY A 75 -3.27 -27.96 -35.74
CA GLY A 75 -3.24 -29.19 -36.54
C GLY A 75 -4.60 -29.54 -37.17
N SER A 76 -4.78 -30.81 -37.54
CA SER A 76 -5.95 -31.22 -38.33
C SER A 76 -7.23 -31.44 -37.53
N PHE A 77 -7.12 -31.68 -36.23
CA PHE A 77 -8.26 -32.13 -35.40
C PHE A 77 -8.33 -31.46 -34.04
N GLU A 78 -7.36 -30.63 -33.66
CA GLU A 78 -7.41 -29.90 -32.38
C GLU A 78 -7.77 -28.44 -32.62
N TRP A 79 -8.55 -27.88 -31.71
CA TRP A 79 -8.98 -26.50 -31.72
C TRP A 79 -8.71 -25.93 -30.33
N GLN A 80 -7.73 -25.03 -30.26
CA GLN A 80 -7.30 -24.41 -29.03
C GLN A 80 -8.26 -23.28 -28.66
N VAL A 81 -8.79 -23.32 -27.44
CA VAL A 81 -9.70 -22.31 -26.90
C VAL A 81 -8.89 -21.10 -26.42
N ILE A 82 -9.09 -19.93 -27.05
CA ILE A 82 -8.45 -18.66 -26.65
C ILE A 82 -9.36 -17.86 -25.71
N ASP A 83 -10.67 -17.83 -25.98
CA ASP A 83 -11.67 -17.20 -25.12
C ASP A 83 -13.01 -17.97 -25.16
N GLY A 84 -13.81 -17.85 -24.12
CA GLY A 84 -15.09 -18.56 -23.98
C GLY A 84 -14.99 -19.93 -23.31
N GLN A 85 -13.84 -20.25 -22.69
CA GLN A 85 -13.62 -21.53 -22.00
C GLN A 85 -14.68 -21.85 -20.93
N GLN A 86 -15.13 -20.86 -20.15
CA GLN A 86 -16.14 -21.04 -19.10
C GLN A 86 -17.49 -21.49 -19.70
N ARG A 87 -17.86 -20.91 -20.85
CA ARG A 87 -19.10 -21.23 -21.57
C ARG A 87 -19.04 -22.63 -22.17
N LEU A 88 -17.92 -22.97 -22.80
CA LEU A 88 -17.71 -24.31 -23.36
C LEU A 88 -17.77 -25.38 -22.26
N THR A 89 -17.05 -25.19 -21.15
CA THR A 89 -17.09 -26.12 -20.01
C THR A 89 -18.50 -26.25 -19.44
N THR A 90 -19.20 -25.14 -19.19
CA THR A 90 -20.57 -25.16 -18.65
C THR A 90 -21.54 -25.90 -19.58
N THR A 91 -21.46 -25.63 -20.89
CA THR A 91 -22.33 -26.27 -21.88
C THR A 91 -22.04 -27.77 -21.94
N SER A 92 -20.76 -28.15 -21.92
CA SER A 92 -20.33 -29.56 -21.86
C SER A 92 -20.86 -30.26 -20.60
N LEU A 93 -20.84 -29.59 -19.45
CA LEU A 93 -21.39 -30.12 -18.19
C LEU A 93 -22.92 -30.27 -18.23
N LEU A 94 -23.63 -29.30 -18.80
CA LEU A 94 -25.09 -29.39 -18.97
C LEU A 94 -25.47 -30.55 -19.92
N MET A 95 -24.75 -30.72 -21.04
CA MET A 95 -24.95 -31.86 -21.94
C MET A 95 -24.67 -33.19 -21.22
N LEU A 96 -23.60 -33.27 -20.43
CA LEU A 96 -23.27 -34.46 -19.65
C LEU A 96 -24.33 -34.77 -18.58
N ALA A 97 -24.81 -33.75 -17.86
CA ALA A 97 -25.87 -33.88 -16.87
C ALA A 97 -27.16 -34.40 -17.53
N LEU A 98 -27.53 -33.86 -18.71
CA LEU A 98 -28.68 -34.32 -19.48
C LEU A 98 -28.54 -35.79 -19.90
N VAL A 99 -27.38 -36.18 -20.46
CA VAL A 99 -27.10 -37.58 -20.82
C VAL A 99 -27.29 -38.50 -19.62
N HIS A 100 -26.71 -38.14 -18.47
CA HIS A 100 -26.81 -38.98 -17.28
C HIS A 100 -28.21 -38.99 -16.67
N SER A 101 -28.95 -37.88 -16.67
CA SER A 101 -30.34 -37.85 -16.21
C SER A 101 -31.28 -38.67 -17.11
N ILE A 102 -31.04 -38.75 -18.42
CA ILE A 102 -31.76 -39.66 -19.32
C ILE A 102 -31.44 -41.12 -18.97
N GLU A 103 -30.17 -41.46 -18.82
CA GLU A 103 -29.72 -42.82 -18.47
C GLU A 103 -30.28 -43.29 -17.11
N ASP A 104 -30.34 -42.38 -16.14
CA ASP A 104 -30.84 -42.64 -14.78
C ASP A 104 -32.36 -42.49 -14.65
N ARG A 105 -33.06 -42.13 -15.74
CA ARG A 105 -34.52 -41.92 -15.81
C ARG A 105 -35.05 -40.84 -14.85
N GLU A 106 -34.26 -39.78 -14.66
CA GLU A 106 -34.62 -38.62 -13.84
C GLU A 106 -35.43 -37.58 -14.61
N ILE A 107 -35.41 -37.63 -15.94
CA ILE A 107 -36.13 -36.75 -16.84
C ILE A 107 -36.89 -37.57 -17.88
N GLU A 108 -38.07 -37.09 -18.29
CA GLU A 108 -38.87 -37.74 -19.34
C GLU A 108 -38.14 -37.69 -20.69
N CYS A 109 -38.00 -38.84 -21.36
CA CYS A 109 -37.35 -38.95 -22.67
C CYS A 109 -38.08 -40.02 -23.49
N SER A 110 -38.59 -39.60 -24.65
CA SER A 110 -39.29 -40.45 -25.62
C SER A 110 -38.36 -41.06 -26.67
N ASP A 111 -37.24 -40.39 -26.99
CA ASP A 111 -36.21 -40.91 -27.90
C ASP A 111 -35.17 -41.75 -27.14
N PRO A 112 -35.12 -43.08 -27.31
CA PRO A 112 -34.19 -43.95 -26.59
C PRO A 112 -32.72 -43.76 -27.01
N ASN A 113 -32.45 -43.12 -28.16
CA ASN A 113 -31.09 -42.94 -28.68
C ASN A 113 -30.51 -41.56 -28.40
N LEU A 114 -31.26 -40.65 -27.78
CA LEU A 114 -30.85 -39.27 -27.56
C LEU A 114 -29.57 -39.17 -26.73
N SER A 115 -29.49 -39.91 -25.61
CA SER A 115 -28.32 -39.90 -24.72
C SER A 115 -27.05 -40.37 -25.43
N SER A 116 -27.10 -41.51 -26.13
CA SER A 116 -25.98 -42.03 -26.91
C SER A 116 -25.56 -41.07 -28.02
N SER A 117 -26.53 -40.48 -28.73
CA SER A 117 -26.27 -39.53 -29.82
C SER A 117 -25.55 -38.27 -29.31
N ILE A 118 -25.99 -37.71 -28.18
CA ILE A 118 -25.35 -36.53 -27.58
C ILE A 118 -23.92 -36.87 -27.13
N LYS A 119 -23.76 -38.01 -26.44
CA LYS A 119 -22.47 -38.45 -25.89
C LYS A 119 -21.43 -38.68 -26.99
N GLU A 120 -21.78 -39.42 -28.03
CA GLU A 120 -20.86 -39.76 -29.12
C GLU A 120 -20.53 -38.57 -30.03
N SER A 121 -21.50 -37.67 -30.26
CA SER A 121 -21.32 -36.56 -31.21
C SER A 121 -20.67 -35.33 -30.60
N TYR A 122 -20.95 -35.03 -29.32
CA TYR A 122 -20.58 -33.74 -28.71
C TYR A 122 -19.67 -33.86 -27.48
N LEU A 123 -19.67 -35.00 -26.78
CA LEU A 123 -18.85 -35.19 -25.57
C LEU A 123 -17.61 -36.05 -25.80
N LEU A 124 -17.59 -36.86 -26.87
CA LEU A 124 -16.46 -37.70 -27.26
C LEU A 124 -15.85 -37.27 -28.61
N ALA A 125 -14.57 -37.59 -28.79
CA ALA A 125 -13.82 -37.44 -30.04
C ALA A 125 -13.05 -38.73 -30.32
N ARG A 126 -12.81 -39.04 -31.60
CA ARG A 126 -11.97 -40.16 -32.01
C ARG A 126 -10.55 -39.70 -32.33
N GLN A 127 -9.56 -40.22 -31.62
CA GLN A 127 -8.15 -39.98 -31.91
C GLN A 127 -7.37 -41.29 -31.91
N GLY A 128 -6.64 -41.57 -32.99
CA GLY A 128 -5.83 -42.80 -33.10
C GLY A 128 -6.62 -44.11 -33.02
N GLY A 129 -7.95 -44.07 -33.19
CA GLY A 129 -8.84 -45.23 -33.01
C GLY A 129 -9.49 -45.32 -31.62
N GLU A 130 -9.03 -44.55 -30.65
CA GLU A 130 -9.59 -44.49 -29.29
C GLU A 130 -10.60 -43.35 -29.14
N LEU A 131 -11.55 -43.52 -28.21
CA LEU A 131 -12.49 -42.48 -27.81
C LEU A 131 -11.89 -41.69 -26.65
N VAL A 132 -11.78 -40.37 -26.85
CA VAL A 132 -11.28 -39.43 -25.85
C VAL A 132 -12.34 -38.36 -25.59
N LEU A 133 -12.23 -37.66 -24.45
CA LEU A 133 -13.10 -36.54 -24.15
C LEU A 133 -12.93 -35.40 -25.18
N LYS A 134 -14.05 -34.90 -25.68
CA LYS A 134 -14.12 -33.83 -26.69
C LYS A 134 -13.50 -32.54 -26.17
N LEU A 135 -13.90 -32.13 -24.98
CA LEU A 135 -13.31 -31.00 -24.28
C LEU A 135 -12.18 -31.52 -23.38
N LYS A 136 -10.99 -30.96 -23.54
CA LYS A 136 -9.85 -31.18 -22.65
C LYS A 136 -9.67 -29.93 -21.78
N PRO A 137 -10.09 -29.95 -20.51
CA PRO A 137 -9.80 -28.88 -19.56
C PRO A 137 -8.31 -28.79 -19.25
N ILE A 138 -7.93 -27.73 -18.52
CA ILE A 138 -6.59 -27.67 -17.91
C ILE A 138 -6.41 -28.80 -16.88
N GLU A 139 -5.14 -29.12 -16.56
CA GLU A 139 -4.76 -30.28 -15.74
C GLU A 139 -5.53 -30.37 -14.40
N ASP A 140 -5.71 -29.23 -13.73
CA ASP A 140 -6.39 -29.14 -12.43
C ASP A 140 -7.89 -29.49 -12.50
N ASP A 141 -8.54 -29.14 -13.61
CA ASP A 141 -9.97 -29.38 -13.84
C ASP A 141 -10.24 -30.72 -14.53
N ALA A 142 -9.24 -31.27 -15.22
CA ALA A 142 -9.37 -32.49 -16.01
C ALA A 142 -9.77 -33.69 -15.14
N SER A 143 -9.18 -33.82 -13.95
CA SER A 143 -9.50 -34.91 -13.01
C SER A 143 -10.95 -34.86 -12.53
N ALA A 144 -11.47 -33.67 -12.20
CA ALA A 144 -12.85 -33.48 -11.78
C ALA A 144 -13.84 -33.73 -12.92
N TYR A 145 -13.52 -33.25 -14.12
CA TYR A 145 -14.32 -33.46 -15.32
C TYR A 145 -14.39 -34.95 -15.72
N GLU A 146 -13.25 -35.64 -15.68
CA GLU A 146 -13.18 -37.09 -15.93
C GLU A 146 -13.95 -37.88 -14.87
N ALA A 147 -13.84 -37.49 -13.59
CA ALA A 147 -14.54 -38.16 -12.50
C ALA A 147 -16.07 -38.07 -12.65
N VAL A 148 -16.61 -36.91 -13.03
CA VAL A 148 -18.06 -36.79 -13.31
C VAL A 148 -18.45 -37.52 -14.58
N PHE A 149 -17.63 -37.49 -15.63
CA PHE A 149 -17.91 -38.16 -16.89
C PHE A 149 -17.95 -39.69 -16.74
N ASN A 150 -16.99 -40.27 -16.03
CA ASN A 150 -16.87 -41.70 -15.79
C ASN A 150 -17.68 -42.17 -14.55
N ARG A 151 -18.41 -41.28 -13.89
CA ARG A 151 -19.23 -41.56 -12.70
C ARG A 151 -18.44 -42.24 -11.58
N TYR A 152 -17.26 -41.73 -11.26
CA TYR A 152 -16.47 -42.22 -10.13
C TYR A 152 -17.22 -42.04 -8.81
N GLN A 153 -17.04 -43.00 -7.88
CA GLN A 153 -17.71 -42.97 -6.58
C GLN A 153 -17.24 -41.79 -5.70
N VAL A 154 -15.95 -41.44 -5.81
CA VAL A 154 -15.35 -40.34 -5.06
C VAL A 154 -15.14 -39.18 -6.01
N LEU A 155 -15.81 -38.06 -5.74
CA LEU A 155 -15.73 -36.84 -6.52
C LEU A 155 -15.00 -35.74 -5.72
N PRO A 156 -14.23 -34.85 -6.39
CA PRO A 156 -13.58 -33.72 -5.74
C PRO A 156 -14.62 -32.63 -5.40
N GLU A 157 -15.15 -32.67 -4.19
CA GLU A 157 -16.28 -31.83 -3.74
C GLU A 157 -16.05 -30.32 -3.83
N GLU A 158 -14.81 -29.89 -3.66
CA GLU A 158 -14.41 -28.49 -3.74
C GLU A 158 -14.39 -27.95 -5.18
N SER A 159 -14.48 -28.82 -6.19
CA SER A 159 -14.44 -28.41 -7.59
C SER A 159 -15.76 -27.79 -8.05
N ASN A 160 -15.67 -26.60 -8.67
CA ASN A 160 -16.81 -25.97 -9.34
C ASN A 160 -17.40 -26.84 -10.45
N ILE A 161 -16.60 -27.74 -11.06
CA ILE A 161 -17.09 -28.69 -12.06
C ILE A 161 -18.11 -29.65 -11.44
N VAL A 162 -17.77 -30.25 -10.29
CA VAL A 162 -18.65 -31.20 -9.59
C VAL A 162 -19.90 -30.48 -9.08
N ARG A 163 -19.73 -29.31 -8.45
CA ARG A 163 -20.85 -28.53 -7.89
C ARG A 163 -21.86 -28.12 -8.97
N ASN A 164 -21.37 -27.63 -10.11
CA ASN A 164 -22.25 -27.20 -11.20
C ASN A 164 -22.87 -28.37 -11.97
N TYR A 165 -22.15 -29.49 -12.14
CA TYR A 165 -22.72 -30.73 -12.69
C TYR A 165 -23.89 -31.22 -11.84
N ARG A 166 -23.74 -31.24 -10.51
CA ARG A 166 -24.82 -31.62 -9.58
C ARG A 166 -26.00 -30.68 -9.65
N TYR A 167 -25.74 -29.37 -9.67
CA TYR A 167 -26.78 -28.38 -9.86
C TYR A 167 -27.60 -28.65 -11.13
N PHE A 168 -26.95 -28.94 -12.27
CA PHE A 168 -27.69 -29.27 -13.49
C PHE A 168 -28.50 -30.56 -13.38
N ARG A 169 -28.00 -31.60 -12.71
CA ARG A 169 -28.77 -32.82 -12.41
C ARG A 169 -30.02 -32.51 -11.58
N GLU A 170 -29.88 -31.70 -10.52
CA GLU A 170 -31.00 -31.25 -9.68
C GLU A 170 -32.02 -30.42 -10.47
N ALA A 171 -31.55 -29.50 -11.31
CA ALA A 171 -32.41 -28.66 -12.14
C ALA A 171 -33.17 -29.49 -13.19
N LEU A 172 -32.50 -30.45 -13.84
CA LEU A 172 -33.11 -31.36 -14.81
C LEU A 172 -34.12 -32.32 -14.17
N ALA A 173 -33.92 -32.72 -12.91
CA ALA A 173 -34.88 -33.56 -12.19
C ALA A 173 -36.11 -32.79 -11.68
N SER A 174 -36.03 -31.46 -11.59
CA SER A 174 -37.09 -30.60 -11.06
C SER A 174 -37.88 -29.84 -12.13
N THR A 175 -37.39 -29.80 -13.37
CA THR A 175 -38.10 -29.16 -14.48
C THR A 175 -39.28 -30.01 -14.97
N ASN A 176 -40.28 -29.35 -15.57
CA ASN A 176 -41.42 -30.01 -16.23
C ASN A 176 -41.19 -30.28 -17.73
N LEU A 177 -39.99 -29.96 -18.23
CA LEU A 177 -39.61 -30.10 -19.64
C LEU A 177 -39.06 -31.50 -19.92
N SER A 178 -39.31 -32.03 -21.13
CA SER A 178 -38.70 -33.30 -21.55
C SER A 178 -37.24 -33.11 -21.93
N ALA A 179 -36.49 -34.22 -21.99
CA ALA A 179 -35.11 -34.21 -22.45
C ALA A 179 -34.97 -33.66 -23.87
N GLU A 180 -35.94 -33.94 -24.75
CA GLU A 180 -36.00 -33.41 -26.11
C GLU A 180 -36.24 -31.90 -26.14
N ASP A 181 -37.04 -31.36 -25.22
CA ASP A 181 -37.24 -29.92 -25.10
C ASP A 181 -35.93 -29.24 -24.69
N ILE A 182 -35.28 -29.74 -23.63
CA ILE A 182 -34.00 -29.22 -23.17
C ILE A 182 -32.93 -29.30 -24.26
N TRP A 183 -32.85 -30.40 -25.00
CA TRP A 183 -31.88 -30.55 -26.08
C TRP A 183 -32.21 -29.71 -27.31
N ASN A 184 -33.35 -29.97 -27.97
CA ASN A 184 -33.66 -29.45 -29.30
C ASN A 184 -34.11 -27.98 -29.28
N ARG A 185 -34.80 -27.56 -28.21
CA ARG A 185 -35.32 -26.19 -28.07
C ARG A 185 -34.46 -25.34 -27.14
N GLY A 186 -33.78 -25.96 -26.18
CA GLY A 186 -32.83 -25.33 -25.27
C GLY A 186 -31.39 -25.26 -25.79
N ILE A 187 -30.56 -26.24 -25.43
CA ILE A 187 -29.11 -26.27 -25.68
C ILE A 187 -28.78 -26.03 -27.16
N TRP A 188 -29.53 -26.64 -28.08
CA TRP A 188 -29.33 -26.50 -29.53
C TRP A 188 -29.54 -25.08 -30.06
N ASN A 189 -30.30 -24.23 -29.34
CA ASN A 189 -30.62 -22.86 -29.76
C ASN A 189 -29.80 -21.79 -29.01
N LEU A 190 -28.84 -22.20 -28.18
CA LEU A 190 -27.82 -21.30 -27.65
C LEU A 190 -26.91 -20.84 -28.80
N GLN A 191 -26.86 -19.52 -29.03
CA GLN A 191 -26.07 -18.89 -30.08
C GLN A 191 -24.87 -18.16 -29.50
N VAL A 192 -23.73 -18.29 -30.17
CA VAL A 192 -22.47 -17.64 -29.80
C VAL A 192 -21.88 -16.91 -31.00
N MET A 193 -21.16 -15.84 -30.71
CA MET A 193 -20.27 -15.22 -31.69
C MET A 193 -19.00 -16.06 -31.75
N HIS A 194 -18.80 -16.77 -32.87
CA HIS A 194 -17.65 -17.64 -33.09
C HIS A 194 -16.57 -16.93 -33.91
N LEU A 195 -15.35 -16.86 -33.38
CA LEU A 195 -14.20 -16.30 -34.07
C LEU A 195 -13.06 -17.32 -34.14
N ASP A 196 -12.77 -17.79 -35.36
CA ASP A 196 -11.55 -18.54 -35.66
C ASP A 196 -10.43 -17.55 -35.98
N LEU A 197 -9.33 -17.67 -35.25
CA LEU A 197 -8.12 -16.88 -35.47
C LEU A 197 -7.31 -17.44 -36.65
N GLU A 198 -6.87 -16.54 -37.51
CA GLU A 198 -5.96 -16.82 -38.61
C GLU A 198 -4.50 -16.74 -38.12
N ASP A 199 -3.53 -17.28 -38.88
CA ASP A 199 -2.13 -17.31 -38.43
C ASP A 199 -1.48 -15.94 -38.23
N HIS A 200 -2.02 -14.91 -38.87
CA HIS A 200 -1.57 -13.53 -38.73
C HIS A 200 -2.30 -12.75 -37.62
N ASP A 201 -3.34 -13.34 -37.03
CA ASP A 201 -4.01 -12.76 -35.88
C ASP A 201 -3.14 -12.93 -34.63
N HIS A 202 -3.07 -11.90 -33.79
CA HIS A 202 -2.35 -11.95 -32.52
C HIS A 202 -3.31 -12.36 -31.39
N PRO A 203 -3.27 -13.63 -30.91
CA PRO A 203 -4.26 -14.14 -29.96
C PRO A 203 -4.30 -13.32 -28.68
N GLN A 204 -3.13 -12.87 -28.20
CA GLN A 204 -3.02 -12.05 -26.99
C GLN A 204 -3.78 -10.73 -27.08
N ARG A 205 -3.59 -9.97 -28.17
CA ARG A 205 -4.27 -8.67 -28.36
C ARG A 205 -5.78 -8.82 -28.45
N ILE A 206 -6.24 -9.91 -29.06
CA ILE A 206 -7.68 -10.22 -29.18
C ILE A 206 -8.24 -10.61 -27.82
N PHE A 207 -7.52 -11.45 -27.07
CA PHE A 207 -7.87 -11.85 -25.71
C PHE A 207 -7.99 -10.64 -24.76
N GLU A 208 -7.01 -9.74 -24.76
CA GLU A 208 -7.03 -8.51 -23.95
C GLU A 208 -8.24 -7.62 -24.28
N THR A 209 -8.59 -7.52 -25.56
CA THR A 209 -9.72 -6.70 -26.01
C THR A 209 -11.05 -7.28 -25.56
N LEU A 210 -11.22 -8.61 -25.63
CA LEU A 210 -12.47 -9.29 -25.30
C LEU A 210 -12.74 -9.37 -23.79
N ASN A 211 -11.70 -9.61 -22.99
CA ASN A 211 -11.82 -9.71 -21.53
C ASN A 211 -12.19 -8.39 -20.83
N SER A 212 -12.18 -7.25 -21.54
CA SER A 212 -12.65 -5.97 -21.00
C SER A 212 -14.16 -5.92 -20.71
N THR A 213 -14.93 -6.93 -21.13
CA THR A 213 -16.41 -6.94 -21.05
C THR A 213 -17.02 -8.07 -20.20
N GLY A 214 -16.19 -8.92 -19.58
CA GLY A 214 -16.61 -10.10 -18.81
C GLY A 214 -16.22 -10.06 -17.32
N VAL A 215 -16.20 -11.23 -16.66
CA VAL A 215 -15.62 -11.38 -15.32
C VAL A 215 -14.15 -11.01 -15.39
N ALA A 216 -13.74 -9.97 -14.66
CA ALA A 216 -12.37 -9.49 -14.66
C ALA A 216 -11.37 -10.62 -14.36
N LEU A 217 -10.31 -10.69 -15.15
CA LEU A 217 -9.16 -11.54 -14.86
C LEU A 217 -8.33 -10.91 -13.75
N ALA A 218 -7.80 -11.75 -12.86
CA ALA A 218 -6.77 -11.35 -11.91
C ALA A 218 -5.53 -10.83 -12.65
N GLU A 219 -4.73 -9.99 -12.01
CA GLU A 219 -3.54 -9.44 -12.66
C GLU A 219 -2.50 -10.54 -12.95
N SER A 220 -2.36 -11.51 -12.05
CA SER A 220 -1.53 -12.71 -12.24
C SER A 220 -2.01 -13.58 -13.40
N ASP A 221 -3.33 -13.74 -13.59
CA ASP A 221 -3.87 -14.44 -14.76
C ASP A 221 -3.47 -13.73 -16.06
N LYS A 222 -3.52 -12.40 -16.10
CA LYS A 222 -3.09 -11.62 -17.29
C LYS A 222 -1.59 -11.80 -17.54
N ILE A 223 -0.77 -11.79 -16.49
CA ILE A 223 0.67 -12.04 -16.58
C ILE A 223 0.93 -13.46 -17.12
N ARG A 224 0.24 -14.49 -16.60
CA ARG A 224 0.34 -15.88 -17.10
C ARG A 224 0.04 -15.96 -18.58
N ASN A 225 -1.07 -15.34 -19.00
CA ASN A 225 -1.48 -15.32 -20.39
C ASN A 225 -0.40 -14.67 -21.27
N PHE A 226 0.12 -13.52 -20.85
CA PHE A 226 1.16 -12.81 -21.61
C PHE A 226 2.45 -13.62 -21.77
N VAL A 227 2.94 -14.25 -20.70
CA VAL A 227 4.22 -14.99 -20.75
C VAL A 227 4.11 -16.35 -21.45
N LEU A 228 2.90 -16.87 -21.70
CA LEU A 228 2.70 -18.19 -22.29
C LEU A 228 2.10 -18.14 -23.71
N MET A 229 1.18 -17.23 -24.01
CA MET A 229 0.30 -17.33 -25.18
C MET A 229 1.02 -17.26 -26.53
N ASP A 230 2.14 -16.55 -26.63
CA ASP A 230 2.91 -16.40 -27.89
C ASP A 230 3.87 -17.57 -28.18
N HIS A 231 3.88 -18.61 -27.34
CA HIS A 231 4.75 -19.77 -27.50
C HIS A 231 4.01 -20.99 -28.10
N PRO A 232 4.69 -21.91 -28.81
CA PRO A 232 4.13 -23.21 -29.18
C PRO A 232 3.73 -24.03 -27.95
N THR A 233 2.71 -24.89 -28.08
CA THR A 233 2.14 -25.69 -26.97
C THR A 233 3.17 -26.50 -26.18
N ALA A 234 4.22 -27.02 -26.80
CA ALA A 234 5.31 -27.70 -26.09
C ALA A 234 6.07 -26.77 -25.13
N ILE A 235 6.36 -25.54 -25.58
CA ILE A 235 7.03 -24.52 -24.78
C ILE A 235 6.08 -23.96 -23.72
N GLN A 236 4.80 -23.76 -24.04
CA GLN A 236 3.78 -23.36 -23.05
C GLN A 236 3.73 -24.34 -21.87
N ASN A 237 3.66 -25.64 -22.16
CA ASN A 237 3.64 -26.68 -21.14
C ASN A 237 4.92 -26.71 -20.30
N LYS A 238 6.09 -26.51 -20.93
CA LYS A 238 7.37 -26.41 -20.22
C LYS A 238 7.36 -25.22 -19.27
N LEU A 239 7.12 -24.00 -19.78
CA LEU A 239 7.11 -22.77 -18.99
C LEU A 239 6.09 -22.83 -17.84
N TYR A 240 4.93 -23.42 -18.10
CA TYR A 240 3.90 -23.62 -17.08
C TYR A 240 4.35 -24.58 -15.98
N LYS A 241 4.81 -25.80 -16.34
CA LYS A 241 5.14 -26.85 -15.36
C LYS A 241 6.41 -26.55 -14.56
N ASP A 242 7.42 -26.05 -15.24
CA ASP A 242 8.75 -25.84 -14.66
C ASP A 242 8.80 -24.56 -13.83
N TYR A 243 8.03 -23.52 -14.21
CA TYR A 243 8.06 -22.22 -13.54
C TYR A 243 6.72 -21.80 -12.96
N TRP A 244 5.69 -21.61 -13.79
CA TRP A 244 4.43 -20.99 -13.32
C TRP A 244 3.78 -21.75 -12.17
N LEU A 245 3.63 -23.07 -12.33
CA LEU A 245 3.05 -23.94 -11.30
C LEU A 245 3.89 -23.94 -10.02
N GLN A 246 5.22 -23.82 -10.14
CA GLN A 246 6.09 -23.72 -8.98
C GLN A 246 5.92 -22.38 -8.27
N ILE A 247 5.82 -21.28 -9.01
CA ILE A 247 5.53 -19.94 -8.47
C ILE A 247 4.21 -19.97 -7.68
N GLU A 248 3.13 -20.50 -8.26
CA GLU A 248 1.83 -20.62 -7.59
C GLU A 248 1.92 -21.44 -6.30
N LYS A 249 2.71 -22.53 -6.28
CA LYS A 249 2.92 -23.35 -5.07
C LYS A 249 3.68 -22.62 -3.97
N GLN A 250 4.57 -21.69 -4.30
CA GLN A 250 5.32 -20.94 -3.30
C GLN A 250 4.54 -19.74 -2.76
N VAL A 251 3.70 -19.11 -3.59
CA VAL A 251 2.98 -17.87 -3.25
C VAL A 251 1.56 -18.13 -2.73
N GLY A 252 0.92 -19.22 -3.16
CA GLY A 252 -0.48 -19.53 -2.88
C GLY A 252 -1.45 -18.52 -3.50
N ASP A 253 -2.54 -18.24 -2.79
CA ASP A 253 -3.65 -17.40 -3.28
C ASP A 253 -3.30 -15.90 -3.45
N HIS A 254 -2.10 -15.48 -3.04
CA HIS A 254 -1.66 -14.07 -3.03
C HIS A 254 -0.84 -13.66 -4.26
N SER A 255 -1.04 -14.35 -5.40
CA SER A 255 -0.22 -14.19 -6.60
C SER A 255 -0.23 -12.76 -7.16
N ASP A 256 -1.38 -12.08 -7.17
CA ASP A 256 -1.48 -10.68 -7.63
C ASP A 256 -0.63 -9.73 -6.78
N TRP A 257 -0.65 -9.92 -5.46
CA TRP A 257 0.13 -9.11 -4.54
C TRP A 257 1.63 -9.36 -4.68
N PHE A 258 2.02 -10.63 -4.84
CA PHE A 258 3.40 -11.02 -5.06
C PHE A 258 4.00 -10.39 -6.32
N PHE A 259 3.30 -10.42 -7.47
CA PHE A 259 3.82 -9.79 -8.69
C PHE A 259 4.00 -8.28 -8.55
N ARG A 260 3.12 -7.62 -7.79
CA ARG A 260 3.26 -6.20 -7.45
C ARG A 260 4.54 -5.93 -6.64
N GLN A 261 4.81 -6.76 -5.64
CA GLN A 261 6.02 -6.66 -4.83
C GLN A 261 7.29 -7.00 -5.64
N TYR A 262 7.22 -8.01 -6.51
CA TYR A 262 8.30 -8.39 -7.42
C TYR A 262 8.68 -7.21 -8.32
N LEU A 263 7.70 -6.54 -8.92
CA LEU A 263 7.96 -5.33 -9.71
C LEU A 263 8.57 -4.22 -8.88
N ALA A 264 8.12 -4.02 -7.63
CA ALA A 264 8.73 -3.05 -6.73
C ALA A 264 10.20 -3.40 -6.42
N ALA A 265 10.52 -4.68 -6.24
CA ALA A 265 11.88 -5.15 -6.01
C ALA A 265 12.80 -4.95 -7.24
N LYS A 266 12.24 -5.02 -8.45
CA LYS A 266 12.98 -4.84 -9.71
C LYS A 266 13.13 -3.40 -10.15
N ARG A 267 12.11 -2.58 -9.93
CA ARG A 267 12.03 -1.21 -10.46
C ARG A 267 12.22 -0.13 -9.41
N GLY A 268 12.21 -0.48 -8.13
CA GLY A 268 12.28 0.47 -7.02
C GLY A 268 11.03 1.34 -6.86
N THR A 269 9.91 0.96 -7.50
CA THR A 269 8.66 1.71 -7.51
C THR A 269 7.47 0.77 -7.47
N TRP A 270 6.42 1.14 -6.73
CA TRP A 270 5.23 0.30 -6.56
C TRP A 270 4.22 0.57 -7.68
N ALA A 271 3.85 -0.49 -8.40
CA ALA A 271 2.75 -0.42 -9.35
C ALA A 271 1.42 -0.08 -8.65
N ARG A 272 0.51 0.60 -9.35
CA ARG A 272 -0.89 0.67 -8.90
C ARG A 272 -1.53 -0.72 -9.01
N ARG A 273 -2.47 -1.05 -8.11
CA ARG A 273 -3.07 -2.41 -8.04
C ARG A 273 -3.72 -2.85 -9.36
N ASP A 274 -4.33 -1.91 -10.08
CA ASP A 274 -4.98 -2.10 -11.38
C ASP A 274 -4.02 -1.97 -12.59
N ARG A 275 -2.73 -1.73 -12.33
CA ARG A 275 -1.69 -1.47 -13.34
C ARG A 275 -0.52 -2.46 -13.26
N VAL A 276 -0.61 -3.49 -12.42
CA VAL A 276 0.45 -4.50 -12.25
C VAL A 276 0.77 -5.17 -13.59
N TYR A 277 -0.25 -5.60 -14.35
CA TYR A 277 -0.05 -6.23 -15.65
C TYR A 277 0.60 -5.30 -16.70
N PRO A 278 0.07 -4.09 -16.99
CA PRO A 278 0.73 -3.14 -17.90
C PRO A 278 2.18 -2.83 -17.52
N GLU A 279 2.45 -2.70 -16.22
CA GLU A 279 3.81 -2.44 -15.73
C GLU A 279 4.74 -3.65 -15.88
N PHE A 280 4.21 -4.87 -15.73
CA PHE A 280 4.94 -6.10 -16.04
C PHE A 280 5.26 -6.20 -17.52
N GLN A 281 4.31 -5.88 -18.41
CA GLN A 281 4.57 -5.84 -19.86
C GLN A 281 5.69 -4.86 -20.20
N LEU A 282 5.65 -3.66 -19.61
CA LEU A 282 6.69 -2.65 -19.80
C LEU A 282 8.05 -3.17 -19.31
N TYR A 283 8.09 -3.81 -18.14
CA TYR A 283 9.31 -4.42 -17.59
C TYR A 283 9.89 -5.48 -18.54
N VAL A 284 9.07 -6.42 -19.02
CA VAL A 284 9.51 -7.45 -19.98
C VAL A 284 10.00 -6.81 -21.28
N SER A 285 9.28 -5.82 -21.82
CA SER A 285 9.65 -5.17 -23.09
C SER A 285 10.97 -4.39 -23.03
N LYS A 286 11.33 -3.89 -21.85
CA LYS A 286 12.59 -3.16 -21.60
C LYS A 286 13.73 -4.09 -21.15
N SER A 287 13.41 -5.34 -20.82
CA SER A 287 14.40 -6.32 -20.37
C SER A 287 15.15 -6.92 -21.55
N ALA A 288 16.45 -7.18 -21.38
CA ALA A 288 17.23 -7.99 -22.32
C ALA A 288 17.04 -9.50 -22.10
N LEU A 289 16.35 -9.90 -21.03
CA LEU A 289 16.12 -11.30 -20.66
C LEU A 289 14.99 -11.91 -21.48
N THR A 290 15.12 -13.20 -21.75
CA THR A 290 14.04 -14.04 -22.29
C THR A 290 12.93 -14.23 -21.27
N VAL A 291 11.73 -14.61 -21.74
CA VAL A 291 10.60 -14.92 -20.85
C VAL A 291 10.93 -16.05 -19.87
N GLU A 292 11.69 -17.06 -20.31
CA GLU A 292 12.13 -18.17 -19.45
C GLU A 292 13.05 -17.69 -18.32
N GLU A 293 14.02 -16.82 -18.62
CA GLU A 293 14.90 -16.23 -17.60
C GLU A 293 14.14 -15.33 -16.62
N ILE A 294 13.16 -14.55 -17.11
CA ILE A 294 12.28 -13.75 -16.26
C ILE A 294 11.47 -14.65 -15.33
N LEU A 295 10.86 -15.73 -15.85
CA LEU A 295 10.11 -16.69 -15.04
C LEU A 295 11.00 -17.42 -14.03
N SER A 296 12.24 -17.73 -14.39
CA SER A 296 13.23 -18.29 -13.45
C SER A 296 13.53 -17.34 -12.30
N ASP A 297 13.72 -16.06 -12.59
CA ASP A 297 13.96 -15.03 -11.57
C ASP A 297 12.71 -14.79 -10.72
N VAL A 298 11.50 -14.75 -11.31
CA VAL A 298 10.24 -14.69 -10.55
C VAL A 298 10.11 -15.89 -9.61
N LEU A 299 10.46 -17.11 -10.06
CA LEU A 299 10.44 -18.31 -9.22
C LEU A 299 11.43 -18.21 -8.05
N GLU A 300 12.63 -17.67 -8.29
CA GLU A 300 13.59 -17.41 -7.20
C GLU A 300 12.97 -16.49 -6.14
N PHE A 301 12.38 -15.37 -6.56
CA PHE A 301 11.69 -14.45 -5.63
C PHE A 301 10.51 -15.09 -4.91
N ALA A 302 9.78 -16.00 -5.56
CA ALA A 302 8.69 -16.74 -4.94
C ALA A 302 9.21 -17.67 -3.82
N ILE A 303 10.36 -18.32 -4.03
CA ILE A 303 11.04 -19.13 -3.01
C ILE A 303 11.53 -18.25 -1.85
N LEU A 304 12.15 -17.10 -2.14
CA LEU A 304 12.60 -16.15 -1.13
C LEU A 304 11.43 -15.63 -0.28
N HIS A 305 10.30 -15.30 -0.94
CA HIS A 305 9.06 -14.90 -0.27
C HIS A 305 8.58 -15.95 0.71
N ARG A 306 8.49 -17.20 0.28
CA ARG A 306 8.05 -18.29 1.16
C ARG A 306 9.02 -18.49 2.32
N ASN A 307 10.32 -18.53 2.07
CA ASN A 307 11.31 -18.74 3.13
C ASN A 307 11.27 -17.66 4.21
N ILE A 308 11.05 -16.39 3.82
CA ILE A 308 10.90 -15.30 4.79
C ILE A 308 9.57 -15.42 5.53
N SER A 309 8.47 -15.68 4.82
CA SER A 309 7.11 -15.73 5.41
C SER A 309 6.95 -16.92 6.36
N ASP A 310 7.37 -18.11 5.94
CA ASP A 310 7.32 -19.36 6.72
C ASP A 310 8.45 -19.45 7.76
N CYS A 311 9.34 -18.45 7.82
CA CYS A 311 10.52 -18.44 8.70
C CYS A 311 11.38 -19.71 8.54
N SER A 312 11.60 -20.11 7.28
CA SER A 312 12.22 -21.37 6.87
C SER A 312 13.46 -21.15 6.00
N THR A 313 14.21 -20.07 6.26
CA THR A 313 15.51 -19.83 5.64
C THR A 313 16.52 -20.90 6.08
N GLU A 314 17.66 -21.00 5.39
CA GLU A 314 18.78 -21.86 5.78
C GLU A 314 19.49 -21.41 7.08
N PHE A 315 19.10 -20.25 7.64
CA PHE A 315 19.75 -19.60 8.79
C PHE A 315 18.86 -19.67 10.04
N PRO A 316 19.13 -20.56 11.02
CA PRO A 316 18.28 -20.71 12.20
C PRO A 316 18.17 -19.46 13.06
N SER A 317 19.22 -18.62 13.13
CA SER A 317 19.17 -17.38 13.91
C SER A 317 18.23 -16.35 13.28
N VAL A 318 18.25 -16.25 11.94
CA VAL A 318 17.34 -15.41 11.15
C VAL A 318 15.90 -15.89 11.30
N ASN A 319 15.66 -17.20 11.22
CA ASN A 319 14.32 -17.77 11.39
C ASN A 319 13.71 -17.44 12.76
N ARG A 320 14.51 -17.49 13.83
CA ARG A 320 14.07 -17.09 15.18
C ARG A 320 13.62 -15.62 15.20
N GLN A 321 14.37 -14.74 14.56
CA GLN A 321 14.02 -13.31 14.50
C GLN A 321 12.77 -13.07 13.65
N LEU A 322 12.69 -13.69 12.46
CA LEU A 322 11.57 -13.54 11.54
C LEU A 322 10.23 -13.99 12.14
N ARG A 323 10.21 -15.05 12.97
CA ARG A 323 8.97 -15.50 13.65
C ARG A 323 8.30 -14.39 14.45
N ARG A 324 9.09 -13.52 15.06
CA ARG A 324 8.59 -12.35 15.78
C ARG A 324 8.40 -11.18 14.82
N ALA A 325 9.43 -10.84 14.05
CA ALA A 325 9.44 -9.65 13.20
C ALA A 325 8.27 -9.64 12.19
N ASN A 326 7.93 -10.77 11.57
CA ASN A 326 6.85 -10.88 10.58
C ASN A 326 5.46 -10.51 11.15
N LEU A 327 5.28 -10.46 12.48
CA LEU A 327 4.03 -9.97 13.08
C LEU A 327 3.83 -8.46 12.88
N ILE A 328 4.92 -7.70 12.74
CA ILE A 328 4.88 -6.23 12.62
C ILE A 328 5.50 -5.70 11.33
N LEU A 329 6.34 -6.49 10.67
CA LEU A 329 6.87 -6.16 9.35
C LEU A 329 5.73 -6.22 8.34
N GLY A 330 5.36 -5.07 7.79
CA GLY A 330 4.43 -5.03 6.68
C GLY A 330 5.07 -5.50 5.38
N ASP A 331 4.25 -5.98 4.45
CA ASP A 331 4.61 -6.42 3.09
C ASP A 331 5.46 -5.42 2.29
N VAL A 332 5.44 -4.16 2.71
CA VAL A 332 6.20 -3.05 2.14
C VAL A 332 7.71 -3.25 2.27
N THR A 333 8.17 -4.03 3.27
CA THR A 333 9.60 -4.30 3.50
C THR A 333 10.12 -5.44 2.64
N LEU A 334 9.24 -6.31 2.11
CA LEU A 334 9.62 -7.52 1.39
C LEU A 334 10.44 -7.27 0.12
N PRO A 335 10.16 -6.26 -0.74
CA PRO A 335 11.01 -5.95 -1.88
C PRO A 335 12.48 -5.71 -1.52
N PHE A 336 12.73 -5.12 -0.36
CA PHE A 336 14.08 -4.94 0.17
C PHE A 336 14.63 -6.25 0.74
N LEU A 337 13.88 -6.88 1.65
CA LEU A 337 14.36 -8.07 2.37
C LEU A 337 14.62 -9.27 1.47
N TRP A 338 13.84 -9.47 0.40
CA TRP A 338 14.12 -10.53 -0.58
C TRP A 338 15.49 -10.38 -1.22
N ASN A 339 15.83 -9.18 -1.65
CA ASN A 339 17.10 -8.93 -2.31
C ASN A 339 18.28 -9.06 -1.32
N VAL A 340 18.14 -8.57 -0.08
CA VAL A 340 19.17 -8.73 0.96
C VAL A 340 19.35 -10.21 1.32
N TYR A 341 18.26 -10.96 1.47
CA TYR A 341 18.31 -12.38 1.73
C TYR A 341 18.95 -13.14 0.55
N ARG A 342 18.60 -12.82 -0.69
CA ARG A 342 19.26 -13.40 -1.89
C ARG A 342 20.77 -13.17 -1.90
N ASP A 343 21.21 -11.97 -1.54
CA ASP A 343 22.63 -11.62 -1.47
C ASP A 343 23.34 -12.42 -0.34
N ALA A 344 22.66 -12.67 0.78
CA ALA A 344 23.16 -13.57 1.83
C ALA A 344 23.29 -15.03 1.35
N ARG A 345 22.29 -15.55 0.63
CA ARG A 345 22.33 -16.91 0.04
C ARG A 345 23.46 -17.05 -1.00
N SER A 346 23.78 -15.96 -1.68
CA SER A 346 24.85 -15.89 -2.67
C SER A 346 26.24 -15.66 -2.06
N GLY A 347 26.33 -15.45 -0.74
CA GLY A 347 27.59 -15.22 -0.02
C GLY A 347 28.15 -13.80 -0.17
N ILE A 348 27.35 -12.82 -0.64
CA ILE A 348 27.75 -11.40 -0.71
C ILE A 348 27.80 -10.79 0.69
N ILE A 349 26.86 -11.18 1.54
CA ILE A 349 26.84 -10.86 2.97
C ILE A 349 26.70 -12.17 3.77
N ASP A 350 27.05 -12.14 5.05
CA ASP A 350 26.91 -13.31 5.93
C ASP A 350 25.57 -13.33 6.70
N GLU A 351 25.31 -14.44 7.41
CA GLU A 351 24.12 -14.62 8.25
C GLU A 351 23.99 -13.52 9.33
N ARG A 352 25.12 -13.06 9.87
CA ARG A 352 25.12 -12.08 10.96
C ARG A 352 24.67 -10.73 10.45
N ASP A 353 25.16 -10.32 9.28
CA ASP A 353 24.78 -9.07 8.66
C ASP A 353 23.31 -9.08 8.23
N LEU A 354 22.82 -10.17 7.63
CA LEU A 354 21.39 -10.35 7.34
C LEU A 354 20.51 -10.21 8.60
N LEU A 355 20.89 -10.88 9.69
CA LEU A 355 20.19 -10.79 10.97
C LEU A 355 20.14 -9.36 11.50
N GLN A 356 21.27 -8.63 11.41
CA GLN A 356 21.32 -7.23 11.85
C GLN A 356 20.46 -6.31 10.98
N VAL A 357 20.45 -6.51 9.65
CA VAL A 357 19.55 -5.77 8.76
C VAL A 357 18.09 -5.99 9.15
N ILE A 358 17.67 -7.23 9.42
CA ILE A 358 16.30 -7.53 9.84
C ILE A 358 15.98 -6.84 11.18
N LYS A 359 16.88 -6.88 12.17
CA LYS A 359 16.72 -6.18 13.46
C LYS A 359 16.58 -4.66 13.28
N ILE A 360 17.33 -4.05 12.36
CA ILE A 360 17.21 -2.61 12.05
C ILE A 360 15.84 -2.30 11.41
N VAL A 361 15.41 -3.10 10.44
CA VAL A 361 14.11 -2.93 9.76
C VAL A 361 12.94 -3.11 10.73
N GLU A 362 13.04 -4.09 11.62
CA GLU A 362 12.09 -4.34 12.71
C GLU A 362 12.05 -3.16 13.69
N THR A 363 13.20 -2.68 14.14
CA THR A 363 13.30 -1.54 15.05
C THR A 363 12.71 -0.28 14.44
N HIS A 364 13.00 -0.02 13.16
CA HIS A 364 12.39 1.07 12.41
C HIS A 364 10.86 0.97 12.36
N SER A 365 10.32 -0.22 12.08
CA SER A 365 8.88 -0.47 12.00
C SER A 365 8.21 -0.34 13.38
N PHE A 366 8.83 -0.89 14.42
CA PHE A 366 8.31 -0.87 15.78
C PHE A 366 8.29 0.55 16.36
N ARG A 367 9.42 1.27 16.32
CA ARG A 367 9.53 2.64 16.82
C ARG A 367 8.50 3.57 16.17
N ARG A 368 8.33 3.46 14.85
CA ARG A 368 7.33 4.24 14.10
C ARG A 368 5.91 3.93 14.52
N THR A 369 5.57 2.65 14.65
CA THR A 369 4.24 2.23 15.07
C THR A 369 3.92 2.72 16.48
N THR A 370 4.86 2.57 17.42
CA THR A 370 4.74 3.07 18.79
C THR A 370 4.59 4.59 18.84
N SER A 371 5.36 5.31 18.03
CA SER A 371 5.33 6.79 17.99
C SER A 371 4.27 7.35 17.04
N ALA A 372 3.35 6.51 16.54
CA ALA A 372 2.26 6.88 15.63
C ALA A 372 2.71 7.62 14.35
N VAL A 373 3.90 7.33 13.84
CA VAL A 373 4.41 7.92 12.59
C VAL A 373 3.73 7.24 11.39
N ALA A 374 3.15 8.03 10.49
CA ALA A 374 2.42 7.54 9.32
C ALA A 374 3.27 6.62 8.43
N SER A 375 2.70 5.53 7.90
CA SER A 375 3.43 4.52 7.13
C SER A 375 3.60 4.81 5.63
N ASN A 376 3.01 5.90 5.12
CA ASN A 376 2.93 6.21 3.68
C ASN A 376 4.31 6.22 2.98
N ALA A 377 5.35 6.71 3.67
CA ALA A 377 6.70 6.80 3.13
C ALA A 377 7.41 5.44 2.97
N LEU A 378 6.96 4.39 3.69
CA LEU A 378 7.66 3.10 3.75
C LEU A 378 7.70 2.39 2.40
N ASN A 379 6.64 2.51 1.59
CA ASN A 379 6.58 1.92 0.26
C ASN A 379 7.78 2.34 -0.59
N LYS A 380 8.04 3.65 -0.67
CA LYS A 380 9.16 4.17 -1.47
C LYS A 380 10.50 3.84 -0.84
N ILE A 381 10.63 4.03 0.47
CA ILE A 381 11.87 3.78 1.21
C ILE A 381 12.35 2.36 0.94
N TYR A 382 11.52 1.34 1.18
CA TYR A 382 11.94 -0.05 1.02
C TYR A 382 12.01 -0.50 -0.44
N ALA A 383 11.25 0.11 -1.35
CA ALA A 383 11.43 -0.19 -2.78
C ALA A 383 12.80 0.30 -3.30
N THR A 384 13.28 1.47 -2.89
CA THR A 384 14.57 2.02 -3.37
C THR A 384 15.78 1.61 -2.54
N MET A 385 15.59 1.19 -1.29
CA MET A 385 16.67 0.94 -0.32
C MET A 385 17.71 -0.05 -0.83
N TYR A 386 17.29 -1.16 -1.46
CA TYR A 386 18.26 -2.14 -1.97
C TYR A 386 19.19 -1.52 -3.01
N GLY A 387 18.63 -0.76 -3.96
CA GLY A 387 19.42 -0.04 -4.97
C GLY A 387 20.35 1.01 -4.35
N GLU A 388 19.91 1.71 -3.30
CA GLU A 388 20.74 2.65 -2.55
C GLU A 388 21.91 1.95 -1.85
N VAL A 389 21.66 0.82 -1.18
CA VAL A 389 22.70 -0.01 -0.53
C VAL A 389 23.71 -0.48 -1.57
N ARG A 390 23.26 -1.07 -2.68
CA ARG A 390 24.14 -1.58 -3.74
C ARG A 390 25.02 -0.52 -4.39
N LYS A 391 24.56 0.74 -4.47
CA LYS A 391 25.32 1.85 -5.04
C LYS A 391 26.51 2.28 -4.19
N VAL A 392 26.42 2.10 -2.87
CA VAL A 392 27.43 2.59 -1.91
C VAL A 392 28.19 1.46 -1.22
N PHE A 393 27.76 0.21 -1.43
CA PHE A 393 28.42 -0.97 -0.90
C PHE A 393 29.83 -1.15 -1.47
N THR A 394 30.81 -1.24 -0.58
CA THR A 394 32.22 -1.49 -0.89
C THR A 394 32.73 -2.69 -0.09
N GLU A 395 33.82 -3.29 -0.58
CA GLU A 395 34.45 -4.41 0.13
C GLU A 395 34.87 -4.01 1.56
N GLY A 396 34.49 -4.83 2.54
CA GLY A 396 34.74 -4.57 3.96
C GLY A 396 33.62 -3.84 4.71
N GLU A 397 32.62 -3.28 4.00
CA GLU A 397 31.42 -2.71 4.62
C GLU A 397 30.33 -3.76 4.83
N THR A 398 29.40 -3.48 5.74
CA THR A 398 28.24 -4.33 6.01
C THR A 398 26.94 -3.65 5.57
N TYR A 399 25.97 -4.44 5.13
CA TYR A 399 24.65 -3.93 4.77
C TYR A 399 23.97 -3.29 5.97
N SER A 400 24.11 -3.89 7.16
CA SER A 400 23.60 -3.31 8.41
C SER A 400 24.09 -1.89 8.66
N ASN A 401 25.39 -1.61 8.48
CA ASN A 401 25.95 -0.27 8.65
C ASN A 401 25.37 0.73 7.64
N ILE A 402 25.28 0.34 6.37
CA ILE A 402 24.76 1.19 5.29
C ILE A 402 23.26 1.45 5.49
N VAL A 403 22.47 0.42 5.84
CA VAL A 403 21.03 0.53 6.08
C VAL A 403 20.76 1.45 7.26
N ALA A 404 21.53 1.34 8.35
CA ALA A 404 21.46 2.27 9.48
C ALA A 404 21.71 3.72 9.02
N PHE A 405 22.78 3.97 8.28
CA PHE A 405 23.08 5.29 7.71
C PHE A 405 21.93 5.84 6.84
N LEU A 406 21.41 5.01 5.93
CA LEU A 406 20.33 5.39 5.04
C LEU A 406 19.05 5.75 5.83
N LEU A 407 18.71 5.02 6.89
CA LEU A 407 17.55 5.36 7.71
C LEU A 407 17.79 6.62 8.56
N LEU A 408 18.98 6.79 9.15
CA LEU A 408 19.32 7.93 10.00
C LEU A 408 19.34 9.26 9.23
N ARG A 409 19.87 9.28 8.00
CA ARG A 409 19.88 10.52 7.18
C ARG A 409 18.48 11.07 6.86
N ARG A 410 17.43 10.28 7.08
CA ARG A 410 16.02 10.64 6.84
C ARG A 410 15.34 11.29 8.06
N ALA A 411 16.08 11.64 9.12
CA ALA A 411 15.57 12.18 10.39
C ALA A 411 14.53 13.31 10.26
N ASN A 412 14.67 14.18 9.24
CA ASN A 412 13.79 15.33 9.02
C ASN A 412 12.73 15.11 7.93
N THR A 413 12.42 13.85 7.60
CA THR A 413 11.47 13.49 6.54
C THR A 413 10.35 12.59 7.09
N SER A 414 9.31 12.33 6.29
CA SER A 414 8.28 11.34 6.62
C SER A 414 8.82 9.90 6.77
N GLY A 415 10.04 9.65 6.29
CA GLY A 415 10.77 8.38 6.42
C GLY A 415 11.64 8.25 7.68
N ARG A 416 11.53 9.19 8.63
CA ARG A 416 12.37 9.21 9.84
C ARG A 416 12.15 8.00 10.76
N ILE A 417 13.21 7.64 11.48
CA ILE A 417 13.13 6.78 12.66
C ILE A 417 12.97 7.65 13.90
N PRO A 418 11.97 7.42 14.78
CA PRO A 418 11.88 8.12 16.06
C PRO A 418 13.13 7.96 16.90
N ASN A 419 13.65 9.07 17.43
CA ASN A 419 14.79 9.07 18.33
C ASN A 419 14.40 8.50 19.72
N ASP A 420 15.38 8.33 20.60
CA ASP A 420 15.13 7.70 21.91
C ASP A 420 14.16 8.49 22.79
N GLU A 421 14.20 9.83 22.73
CA GLU A 421 13.32 10.68 23.53
C GLU A 421 11.87 10.57 23.08
N GLU A 422 11.62 10.76 21.78
CA GLU A 422 10.28 10.62 21.19
C GLU A 422 9.71 9.20 21.40
N PHE A 423 10.54 8.18 21.19
CA PHE A 423 10.12 6.80 21.38
C PHE A 423 9.79 6.51 22.84
N ARG A 424 10.59 7.04 23.78
CA ARG A 424 10.35 6.94 25.22
C ARG A 424 9.03 7.60 25.61
N GLU A 425 8.80 8.86 25.22
CA GLU A 425 7.54 9.57 25.50
C GLU A 425 6.31 8.83 24.95
N ALA A 426 6.42 8.33 23.72
CA ALA A 426 5.35 7.55 23.10
C ALA A 426 5.09 6.24 23.85
N PHE A 427 6.14 5.50 24.22
CA PHE A 427 5.99 4.23 24.93
C PHE A 427 5.39 4.41 26.34
N LEU A 428 5.72 5.51 27.02
CA LEU A 428 5.17 5.83 28.35
C LEU A 428 3.65 6.05 28.33
N THR A 429 3.11 6.62 27.25
CA THR A 429 1.74 7.16 27.20
C THR A 429 0.79 6.38 26.29
N ARG A 430 1.31 5.55 25.39
CA ARG A 430 0.52 4.84 24.37
C ARG A 430 -0.50 3.86 24.98
N ASN A 431 -1.68 3.83 24.38
CA ASN A 431 -2.67 2.78 24.60
C ASN A 431 -2.24 1.50 23.86
N PHE A 432 -1.57 0.59 24.57
CA PHE A 432 -1.12 -0.68 23.98
C PHE A 432 -2.23 -1.74 23.89
N PHE A 433 -3.26 -1.65 24.73
CA PHE A 433 -4.35 -2.62 24.74
C PHE A 433 -5.18 -2.61 23.45
N ASN A 434 -5.38 -1.43 22.85
CA ASN A 434 -6.14 -1.24 21.61
C ASN A 434 -5.26 -1.21 20.35
N THR A 435 -4.00 -1.65 20.43
CA THR A 435 -3.16 -1.81 19.23
C THR A 435 -3.56 -3.04 18.40
N PRO A 436 -3.18 -3.11 17.11
CA PRO A 436 -3.45 -4.27 16.27
C PRO A 436 -3.00 -5.59 16.90
N VAL A 437 -3.74 -6.68 16.66
CA VAL A 437 -3.54 -7.98 17.33
C VAL A 437 -2.10 -8.48 17.17
N ASN A 438 -1.55 -8.45 15.96
CA ASN A 438 -0.17 -8.92 15.72
C ASN A 438 0.86 -8.03 16.42
N PHE A 439 0.62 -6.72 16.49
CA PHE A 439 1.49 -5.79 17.25
C PHE A 439 1.47 -6.11 18.74
N LYS A 440 0.31 -6.44 19.32
CA LYS A 440 0.21 -6.89 20.72
C LYS A 440 0.98 -8.19 20.95
N ARG A 441 0.78 -9.19 20.09
CA ARG A 441 1.48 -10.48 20.17
C ARG A 441 2.99 -10.27 20.14
N TYR A 442 3.47 -9.46 19.20
CA TYR A 442 4.88 -9.08 19.09
C TYR A 442 5.40 -8.40 20.36
N LEU A 443 4.70 -7.37 20.84
CA LEU A 443 5.12 -6.58 22.00
C LEU A 443 5.27 -7.45 23.24
N PHE A 444 4.23 -8.23 23.59
CA PHE A 444 4.25 -9.04 24.81
C PHE A 444 5.21 -10.23 24.71
N ASP A 445 5.39 -10.82 23.52
CA ASP A 445 6.41 -11.83 23.31
C ASP A 445 7.81 -11.27 23.54
N HIS A 446 8.10 -10.07 23.01
CA HIS A 446 9.41 -9.46 23.17
C HIS A 446 9.67 -8.98 24.61
N LEU A 447 8.66 -8.45 25.31
CA LEU A 447 8.78 -8.06 26.72
C LEU A 447 9.00 -9.25 27.66
N GLU A 448 8.44 -10.41 27.36
CA GLU A 448 8.63 -11.63 28.16
C GLU A 448 9.97 -12.34 27.86
N ASN A 449 10.30 -12.45 26.57
CA ASN A 449 11.41 -13.29 26.12
C ASN A 449 12.71 -12.52 25.90
N GLY A 450 12.66 -11.24 25.50
CA GLY A 450 13.83 -10.48 25.06
C GLY A 450 14.66 -11.27 24.06
N ASP A 451 15.98 -11.32 24.27
CA ASP A 451 16.91 -12.16 23.51
C ASP A 451 17.30 -13.47 24.26
N SER A 452 16.51 -13.89 25.25
CA SER A 452 16.74 -15.12 26.03
C SER A 452 16.65 -16.39 25.16
N LEU A 453 17.46 -17.40 25.49
CA LEU A 453 17.32 -18.75 24.94
C LEU A 453 16.19 -19.55 25.60
N ASP A 454 15.83 -19.19 26.83
CA ASP A 454 14.73 -19.78 27.59
C ASP A 454 13.49 -18.91 27.41
N THR A 455 12.55 -19.40 26.61
CA THR A 455 11.44 -18.61 26.05
C THR A 455 10.09 -19.27 26.31
N HIS A 456 9.08 -18.45 26.56
CA HIS A 456 7.67 -18.83 26.57
C HIS A 456 7.02 -18.49 25.23
N ASP A 457 6.19 -19.38 24.68
CA ASP A 457 5.50 -19.12 23.39
C ASP A 457 4.27 -18.23 23.59
N ILE A 458 4.52 -16.92 23.77
CA ILE A 458 3.49 -15.91 24.01
C ILE A 458 2.63 -15.72 22.76
N ILE A 459 3.25 -15.74 21.57
CA ILE A 459 2.56 -15.58 20.29
C ILE A 459 1.49 -16.65 20.12
N LYS A 460 1.87 -17.93 20.21
CA LYS A 460 0.92 -19.04 20.06
C LYS A 460 -0.13 -19.03 21.15
N GLY A 461 0.27 -18.72 22.39
CA GLY A 461 -0.67 -18.66 23.51
C GLY A 461 -1.79 -17.62 23.29
N LEU A 462 -1.44 -16.44 22.77
CA LEU A 462 -2.39 -15.38 22.39
C LEU A 462 -3.12 -15.67 21.07
N GLU A 463 -2.65 -16.61 20.25
CA GLU A 463 -3.33 -17.09 19.05
C GLU A 463 -4.41 -18.13 19.36
N THR A 464 -4.12 -19.03 20.30
CA THR A 464 -5.03 -20.12 20.71
C THR A 464 -5.91 -19.74 21.88
N ASP A 465 -5.95 -18.47 22.27
CA ASP A 465 -6.66 -17.92 23.45
C ASP A 465 -6.31 -18.63 24.79
N SER A 466 -5.21 -19.38 24.83
CA SER A 466 -4.71 -20.00 26.05
C SER A 466 -3.96 -18.99 26.92
N LEU A 467 -3.57 -17.85 26.34
CA LEU A 467 -3.10 -16.64 27.02
C LEU A 467 -3.97 -15.46 26.62
N SER A 468 -3.96 -14.46 27.48
CA SER A 468 -4.68 -13.21 27.30
C SER A 468 -3.88 -12.05 27.84
N VAL A 469 -4.08 -10.86 27.25
CA VAL A 469 -3.55 -9.61 27.79
C VAL A 469 -4.50 -9.13 28.88
N GLU A 470 -4.06 -9.20 30.13
CA GLU A 470 -4.83 -8.87 31.33
C GLU A 470 -4.52 -7.47 31.84
N HIS A 471 -5.57 -6.83 32.36
CA HIS A 471 -5.53 -5.57 33.09
C HIS A 471 -5.28 -5.82 34.57
N ILE A 472 -4.14 -5.36 35.11
CA ILE A 472 -3.85 -5.52 36.54
C ILE A 472 -4.87 -4.72 37.36
N MET A 473 -4.95 -3.41 37.11
CA MET A 473 -6.10 -2.57 37.47
C MET A 473 -7.21 -2.77 36.43
N PRO A 474 -8.41 -3.25 36.81
CA PRO A 474 -9.45 -3.65 35.88
C PRO A 474 -10.11 -2.48 35.15
N GLN A 475 -10.75 -2.79 34.02
CA GLN A 475 -11.55 -1.83 33.24
C GLN A 475 -12.73 -1.27 34.04
N THR A 476 -13.34 -2.08 34.91
CA THR A 476 -14.42 -1.62 35.80
C THR A 476 -13.93 -1.60 37.25
N LEU A 477 -13.88 -0.41 37.84
CA LEU A 477 -13.40 -0.24 39.22
C LEU A 477 -14.45 -0.67 40.25
N THR A 478 -14.07 -1.60 41.13
CA THR A 478 -14.84 -1.94 42.34
C THR A 478 -14.58 -0.93 43.47
N PRO A 479 -15.41 -0.90 44.53
CA PRO A 479 -15.15 -0.05 45.70
C PRO A 479 -13.76 -0.26 46.31
N ALA A 480 -13.23 -1.49 46.27
CA ALA A 480 -11.89 -1.80 46.75
C ALA A 480 -10.81 -1.10 45.93
N TRP A 481 -10.94 -1.11 44.59
CA TRP A 481 -10.02 -0.39 43.71
C TRP A 481 -10.12 1.13 43.86
N LYS A 482 -11.35 1.68 43.96
CA LYS A 482 -11.53 3.12 44.22
C LYS A 482 -10.81 3.56 45.50
N LYS A 483 -10.93 2.76 46.57
CA LYS A 483 -10.21 3.01 47.82
C LYS A 483 -8.68 2.90 47.66
N MET A 484 -8.20 1.94 46.87
CA MET A 484 -6.76 1.73 46.62
C MET A 484 -6.12 2.87 45.81
N LEU A 485 -6.87 3.44 44.87
CA LEU A 485 -6.40 4.54 44.00
C LEU A 485 -6.50 5.93 44.67
N GLY A 486 -7.28 6.06 45.75
CA GLY A 486 -7.45 7.33 46.48
C GLY A 486 -8.48 8.26 45.84
N ASP A 487 -8.44 9.54 46.21
CA ASP A 487 -9.46 10.53 45.81
C ASP A 487 -9.44 10.84 44.29
N ASP A 488 -8.28 10.73 43.64
CA ASP A 488 -8.08 11.00 42.21
C ASP A 488 -8.31 9.77 41.31
N PHE A 489 -9.03 8.75 41.81
CA PHE A 489 -9.15 7.45 41.13
C PHE A 489 -9.66 7.54 39.68
N GLU A 490 -10.54 8.49 39.35
CA GLU A 490 -11.08 8.65 37.98
C GLU A 490 -10.01 9.11 36.99
N SER A 491 -9.19 10.09 37.40
CA SER A 491 -8.09 10.62 36.58
C SER A 491 -7.02 9.55 36.37
N ILE A 492 -6.62 8.88 37.45
CA ILE A 492 -5.63 7.80 37.41
C ILE A 492 -6.13 6.66 36.52
N HIS A 493 -7.39 6.24 36.68
CA HIS A 493 -7.95 5.16 35.88
C HIS A 493 -7.96 5.49 34.40
N SER A 494 -8.48 6.67 34.03
CA SER A 494 -8.54 7.12 32.64
C SER A 494 -7.15 7.22 32.01
N ALA A 495 -6.14 7.69 32.75
CA ALA A 495 -4.79 7.84 32.24
C ALA A 495 -4.08 6.50 32.06
N TRP A 496 -4.21 5.59 33.03
CA TRP A 496 -3.34 4.41 33.14
C TRP A 496 -3.95 3.10 32.65
N ILE A 497 -5.28 3.01 32.50
CA ILE A 497 -5.99 1.75 32.19
C ILE A 497 -5.36 0.94 31.04
N HIS A 498 -4.96 1.60 29.95
CA HIS A 498 -4.44 0.93 28.75
C HIS A 498 -2.94 1.13 28.52
N ARG A 499 -2.22 1.71 29.48
CA ARG A 499 -0.77 1.91 29.40
C ARG A 499 -0.02 0.63 29.73
N ILE A 500 1.20 0.51 29.22
CA ILE A 500 1.99 -0.73 29.32
C ILE A 500 2.20 -1.19 30.77
N GLY A 501 2.39 -0.26 31.72
CA GLY A 501 2.56 -0.60 33.13
C GLY A 501 1.36 -1.29 33.76
N ASN A 502 0.15 -1.11 33.22
CA ASN A 502 -1.06 -1.77 33.72
C ASN A 502 -1.42 -3.08 32.98
N LEU A 503 -0.64 -3.46 31.96
CA LEU A 503 -0.93 -4.62 31.12
C LEU A 503 0.07 -5.76 31.39
N THR A 504 -0.42 -6.99 31.33
CA THR A 504 0.42 -8.18 31.40
C THR A 504 -0.20 -9.36 30.67
N VAL A 505 0.47 -10.51 30.63
CA VAL A 505 -0.05 -11.76 30.07
C VAL A 505 -0.40 -12.78 31.16
N THR A 506 -1.48 -13.53 30.93
CA THR A 506 -1.89 -14.64 31.80
C THR A 506 -2.72 -15.69 31.06
N GLY A 507 -2.65 -16.94 31.52
CA GLY A 507 -3.45 -18.05 31.00
C GLY A 507 -4.82 -18.24 31.68
N TYR A 508 -5.12 -17.46 32.72
CA TYR A 508 -6.37 -17.59 33.48
C TYR A 508 -7.41 -16.53 33.08
N ASN A 509 -7.80 -16.57 31.80
CA ASN A 509 -8.65 -15.58 31.14
C ASN A 509 -10.12 -15.70 31.57
N SER A 510 -10.43 -15.33 32.82
CA SER A 510 -11.77 -15.11 33.41
C SER A 510 -11.76 -15.05 34.93
N SER A 511 -10.75 -15.64 35.59
CA SER A 511 -10.70 -15.72 37.06
C SER A 511 -10.39 -14.38 37.73
N TYR A 512 -9.73 -13.45 37.03
CA TYR A 512 -9.29 -12.18 37.62
C TYR A 512 -10.35 -11.08 37.58
N SER A 513 -11.11 -10.95 36.49
CA SER A 513 -12.22 -9.99 36.33
C SER A 513 -11.96 -8.65 37.05
N ASN A 514 -12.89 -8.22 37.90
CA ASN A 514 -12.78 -7.01 38.72
C ASN A 514 -12.36 -7.30 40.18
N LEU A 515 -11.70 -8.45 40.43
CA LEU A 515 -11.16 -8.77 41.74
C LEU A 515 -10.19 -7.69 42.21
N SER A 516 -10.07 -7.52 43.53
CA SER A 516 -9.10 -6.61 44.12
C SER A 516 -7.67 -7.06 43.83
N PHE A 517 -6.70 -6.13 43.91
CA PHE A 517 -5.30 -6.47 43.63
C PHE A 517 -4.76 -7.64 44.49
N PRO A 518 -4.99 -7.70 45.82
CA PRO A 518 -4.55 -8.84 46.63
C PRO A 518 -5.15 -10.18 46.17
N GLU A 519 -6.43 -10.18 45.80
CA GLU A 519 -7.09 -11.39 45.26
C GLU A 519 -6.50 -11.80 43.90
N LYS A 520 -6.23 -10.85 42.99
CA LYS A 520 -5.54 -11.15 41.72
C LYS A 520 -4.12 -11.66 41.94
N LYS A 521 -3.43 -11.21 42.99
CA LYS A 521 -2.06 -11.61 43.32
C LYS A 521 -1.97 -12.99 43.96
N ASP A 522 -2.78 -13.24 45.00
CA ASP A 522 -2.58 -14.34 45.96
C ASP A 522 -3.59 -15.50 45.85
N ASN A 523 -4.59 -15.42 44.96
CA ASN A 523 -5.49 -16.56 44.71
C ASN A 523 -4.73 -17.80 44.20
N GLU A 524 -5.36 -18.98 44.21
CA GLU A 524 -4.78 -20.26 43.76
C GLU A 524 -4.16 -20.15 42.34
N ASN A 525 -4.83 -19.40 41.47
CA ASN A 525 -4.37 -19.06 40.13
C ASN A 525 -3.99 -17.57 40.05
N GLY A 526 -3.37 -16.99 41.08
CA GLY A 526 -2.94 -15.60 41.19
C GLY A 526 -1.71 -15.25 40.36
N PHE A 527 -1.34 -13.97 40.27
CA PHE A 527 -0.08 -13.56 39.62
C PHE A 527 1.15 -14.26 40.20
N VAL A 528 1.14 -14.57 41.51
CA VAL A 528 2.24 -15.26 42.21
C VAL A 528 2.46 -16.68 41.68
N SER A 529 1.42 -17.38 41.22
CA SER A 529 1.54 -18.74 40.68
C SER A 529 1.92 -18.79 39.20
N THR A 530 1.97 -17.64 38.50
CA THR A 530 2.38 -17.58 37.09
C THR A 530 3.90 -17.67 36.91
N SER A 531 4.36 -18.29 35.81
CA SER A 531 5.79 -18.43 35.50
C SER A 531 6.39 -17.29 34.66
N TYR A 532 5.58 -16.31 34.25
CA TYR A 532 6.00 -15.23 33.34
C TYR A 532 6.91 -14.21 34.02
N ARG A 533 8.03 -13.87 33.37
CA ARG A 533 8.97 -12.84 33.82
C ARG A 533 8.32 -11.47 33.85
N LEU A 534 7.39 -11.20 32.92
CA LEU A 534 6.63 -9.96 32.83
C LEU A 534 5.80 -9.66 34.10
N ASN A 535 5.49 -10.70 34.89
CA ASN A 535 4.74 -10.61 36.14
C ASN A 535 5.64 -10.41 37.37
N GLU A 536 6.97 -10.53 37.28
CA GLU A 536 7.87 -10.51 38.45
C GLU A 536 7.76 -9.23 39.30
N TYR A 537 7.65 -8.07 38.66
CA TYR A 537 7.44 -6.81 39.39
C TYR A 537 6.10 -6.82 40.14
N VAL A 538 5.03 -7.29 39.48
CA VAL A 538 3.65 -7.31 40.00
C VAL A 538 3.56 -8.22 41.22
N LYS A 539 4.23 -9.38 41.19
CA LYS A 539 4.27 -10.36 42.30
C LYS A 539 4.83 -9.79 43.60
N ARG A 540 5.68 -8.76 43.52
CA ARG A 540 6.40 -8.16 44.66
C ARG A 540 5.66 -6.96 45.27
N GLN A 541 4.58 -6.51 44.64
CA GLN A 541 3.83 -5.36 45.15
C GLN A 541 2.74 -5.80 46.13
N GLU A 542 2.51 -4.98 47.15
CA GLU A 542 1.39 -5.13 48.10
C GLU A 542 0.19 -4.26 47.70
N THR A 543 0.44 -3.18 46.94
CA THR A 543 -0.58 -2.25 46.45
C THR A 543 -0.38 -1.99 44.96
N TRP A 544 -1.42 -1.52 44.30
CA TRP A 544 -1.38 -1.19 42.88
C TRP A 544 -2.05 0.15 42.62
N ALA A 545 -1.26 1.21 42.74
CA ALA A 545 -1.68 2.59 42.49
C ALA A 545 -0.79 3.25 41.42
N GLU A 546 -0.97 4.55 41.20
CA GLU A 546 -0.22 5.32 40.21
C GLU A 546 1.29 5.16 40.35
N GLU A 547 1.82 5.17 41.57
CA GLU A 547 3.26 5.01 41.84
C GLU A 547 3.82 3.70 41.26
N GLN A 548 3.17 2.56 41.53
CA GLN A 548 3.62 1.26 41.03
C GLN A 548 3.45 1.14 39.50
N MET A 549 2.35 1.70 38.96
CA MET A 549 2.13 1.73 37.51
C MET A 549 3.18 2.59 36.80
N ALA A 550 3.57 3.73 37.38
CA ALA A 550 4.60 4.62 36.86
C ALA A 550 5.99 3.98 36.92
N GLU A 551 6.35 3.36 38.06
CA GLU A 551 7.63 2.67 38.21
C GLU A 551 7.76 1.50 37.22
N ARG A 552 6.73 0.64 37.12
CA ARG A 552 6.73 -0.46 36.15
C ARG A 552 6.79 0.05 34.72
N THR A 553 6.03 1.11 34.41
CA THR A 553 6.06 1.71 33.06
C THR A 553 7.45 2.22 32.72
N LYS A 554 8.15 2.85 33.66
CA LYS A 554 9.54 3.27 33.49
C LYS A 554 10.46 2.07 33.22
N GLN A 555 10.38 1.01 34.03
CA GLN A 555 11.19 -0.21 33.84
C GLN A 555 10.97 -0.85 32.47
N LEU A 556 9.71 -0.98 32.02
CA LEU A 556 9.38 -1.54 30.71
C LEU A 556 9.81 -0.62 29.57
N THR A 557 9.81 0.70 29.78
CA THR A 557 10.29 1.67 28.79
C THR A 557 11.80 1.62 28.67
N ASP A 558 12.55 1.51 29.78
CA ASP A 558 14.00 1.36 29.76
C ASP A 558 14.40 0.06 29.04
N PHE A 559 13.69 -1.04 29.34
CA PHE A 559 13.83 -2.29 28.60
C PHE A 559 13.56 -2.10 27.10
N ALA A 560 12.52 -1.35 26.73
CA ALA A 560 12.18 -1.11 25.33
C ALA A 560 13.24 -0.28 24.60
N VAL A 561 13.79 0.75 25.23
CA VAL A 561 14.88 1.56 24.62
C VAL A 561 16.13 0.71 24.39
N GLU A 562 16.44 -0.23 25.30
CA GLU A 562 17.56 -1.16 25.16
C GLU A 562 17.36 -2.20 24.04
N HIS A 563 16.14 -2.76 23.92
CA HIS A 563 15.86 -3.85 22.97
C HIS A 563 15.53 -3.37 21.56
N TRP A 564 15.05 -2.13 21.42
CA TRP A 564 14.83 -1.47 20.15
C TRP A 564 15.69 -0.21 20.06
N PRO A 565 17.02 -0.29 20.08
CA PRO A 565 17.89 0.89 20.15
C PRO A 565 17.83 1.68 18.84
N LEU A 566 18.06 3.00 18.91
CA LEU A 566 18.28 3.77 17.69
C LEU A 566 19.53 3.18 16.98
N PRO A 567 19.44 2.76 15.71
CA PRO A 567 20.58 2.18 15.02
C PRO A 567 21.74 3.16 15.01
N THR A 568 22.96 2.64 15.13
CA THR A 568 24.20 3.42 14.97
C THR A 568 24.91 2.96 13.69
N THR A 569 25.77 3.82 13.16
CA THR A 569 26.53 3.52 11.96
C THR A 569 27.90 4.16 12.02
N THR A 570 28.91 3.43 11.57
CA THR A 570 30.25 3.97 11.31
C THR A 570 30.49 4.23 9.83
N PHE A 571 29.50 3.94 8.99
CA PHE A 571 29.61 4.12 7.55
C PHE A 571 29.70 5.60 7.21
N THR A 572 30.72 5.95 6.43
CA THR A 572 30.85 7.28 5.84
C THR A 572 30.68 7.16 4.34
N PRO A 573 29.73 7.89 3.73
CA PRO A 573 29.53 7.80 2.30
C PRO A 573 30.80 8.27 1.56
N PRO A 574 31.20 7.64 0.45
CA PRO A 574 32.25 8.16 -0.40
C PRO A 574 31.93 9.63 -0.76
N PRO A 575 32.92 10.55 -0.79
CA PRO A 575 32.70 11.98 -1.02
C PRO A 575 32.24 12.24 -2.47
N ALA A 576 30.96 11.99 -2.73
CA ALA A 576 30.21 12.32 -3.94
C ALA A 576 28.69 12.05 -3.81
N LEU A 577 28.13 11.77 -2.63
CA LEU A 577 26.67 11.63 -2.50
C LEU A 577 26.03 12.99 -2.34
N GLN A 578 25.61 13.56 -3.47
CA GLN A 578 24.60 14.60 -3.47
C GLN A 578 23.33 14.03 -2.82
N ASP A 579 22.72 14.77 -1.89
CA ASP A 579 21.47 14.37 -1.25
C ASP A 579 20.39 14.24 -2.32
N ARG A 580 19.60 13.17 -2.30
CA ARG A 580 18.54 12.95 -3.29
C ARG A 580 17.20 12.88 -2.57
N GLU A 581 16.31 13.81 -2.88
CA GLU A 581 15.04 13.98 -2.17
C GLU A 581 13.89 14.17 -3.17
N PRO A 582 12.79 13.38 -3.09
CA PRO A 582 11.67 13.51 -4.00
C PRO A 582 10.77 14.70 -3.66
N LEU A 583 10.17 15.33 -4.68
CA LEU A 583 9.22 16.44 -4.49
C LEU A 583 8.15 16.10 -3.45
N GLY A 584 7.52 14.91 -3.57
CA GLY A 584 6.55 14.37 -2.61
C GLY A 584 5.34 15.29 -2.38
N GLU A 585 4.45 14.90 -1.48
CA GLU A 585 3.24 15.68 -1.16
C GLU A 585 3.47 16.70 -0.03
N ASP A 586 4.31 16.35 0.96
CA ASP A 586 4.53 17.17 2.17
C ASP A 586 6.01 17.55 2.42
N THR A 587 6.93 17.15 1.55
CA THR A 587 8.37 17.39 1.71
C THR A 587 8.70 18.89 1.64
N ARG A 588 9.51 19.42 2.57
CA ARG A 588 9.94 20.83 2.55
C ARG A 588 11.39 20.95 2.08
N PHE A 589 11.67 21.96 1.25
CA PHE A 589 12.99 22.20 0.63
C PHE A 589 13.62 23.56 1.00
N VAL A 590 13.09 24.20 2.03
CA VAL A 590 13.59 25.48 2.53
C VAL A 590 15.05 25.32 2.97
N ASN A 591 15.90 26.31 2.67
CA ASN A 591 17.35 26.32 2.95
C ASN A 591 18.18 25.18 2.29
N ARG A 592 17.63 24.45 1.32
CA ARG A 592 18.41 23.47 0.54
C ARG A 592 18.97 24.08 -0.74
N THR A 593 20.22 23.75 -1.06
CA THR A 593 20.85 24.13 -2.33
C THR A 593 20.70 23.00 -3.33
N ILE A 594 20.03 23.25 -4.46
CA ILE A 594 19.88 22.29 -5.55
C ILE A 594 21.10 22.31 -6.49
N THR A 595 21.48 21.14 -6.99
CA THR A 595 22.54 20.94 -7.99
C THR A 595 22.04 20.22 -9.24
N GLY A 596 20.89 19.56 -9.16
CA GLY A 596 20.27 18.86 -10.27
C GLY A 596 18.91 18.29 -9.91
N TYR A 597 18.30 17.59 -10.85
CA TYR A 597 17.12 16.77 -10.62
C TYR A 597 17.16 15.52 -11.51
N GLU A 598 16.41 14.50 -11.12
CA GLU A 598 16.15 13.30 -11.91
C GLU A 598 14.64 13.17 -12.12
N PHE A 599 14.26 12.88 -13.37
CA PHE A 599 12.88 12.58 -13.76
C PHE A 599 12.90 11.57 -14.92
N ASN A 600 12.02 10.56 -14.89
CA ASN A 600 11.97 9.47 -15.89
C ASN A 600 13.31 8.74 -16.15
N GLY A 601 14.21 8.71 -15.16
CA GLY A 601 15.53 8.09 -15.27
C GLY A 601 16.60 8.97 -15.95
N THR A 602 16.25 10.19 -16.34
CA THR A 602 17.19 11.18 -16.88
C THR A 602 17.58 12.18 -15.80
N GLN A 603 18.88 12.40 -15.63
CA GLN A 603 19.43 13.33 -14.65
C GLN A 603 19.93 14.60 -15.35
N LEU A 604 19.50 15.77 -14.86
CA LEU A 604 19.88 17.08 -15.38
C LEU A 604 20.47 17.96 -14.28
N SER A 605 21.56 18.64 -14.58
CA SER A 605 22.25 19.55 -13.64
C SER A 605 21.68 20.96 -13.75
N VAL A 606 21.51 21.64 -12.61
CA VAL A 606 20.92 22.98 -12.51
C VAL A 606 21.63 23.78 -11.43
N GLU A 607 21.73 25.10 -11.60
CA GLU A 607 22.46 25.98 -10.68
C GLU A 607 21.61 26.43 -9.48
N ASN A 608 20.29 26.53 -9.67
CA ASN A 608 19.36 27.02 -8.66
C ASN A 608 17.92 26.55 -8.96
N TRP A 609 17.03 26.78 -7.98
CA TRP A 609 15.62 26.38 -8.03
C TRP A 609 14.84 27.01 -9.20
N SER A 610 15.18 28.24 -9.60
CA SER A 610 14.51 28.92 -10.72
C SER A 610 14.88 28.29 -12.07
N GLN A 611 16.15 27.92 -12.26
CA GLN A 611 16.59 27.19 -13.45
C GLN A 611 16.00 25.77 -13.46
N MET A 612 15.93 25.12 -12.31
CA MET A 612 15.30 23.80 -12.20
C MET A 612 13.84 23.84 -12.65
N LEU A 613 13.06 24.78 -12.12
CA LEU A 613 11.64 24.90 -12.47
C LEU A 613 11.44 25.07 -13.98
N VAL A 614 12.19 25.99 -14.60
CA VAL A 614 12.12 26.23 -16.06
C VAL A 614 12.53 24.98 -16.83
N SER A 615 13.68 24.39 -16.50
CA SER A 615 14.20 23.20 -17.19
C SER A 615 13.24 22.02 -17.08
N PHE A 616 12.67 21.78 -15.90
CA PHE A 616 11.75 20.68 -15.67
C PHE A 616 10.44 20.87 -16.44
N LEU A 617 9.89 22.10 -16.47
CA LEU A 617 8.69 22.38 -17.26
C LEU A 617 8.94 22.23 -18.76
N SER A 618 10.13 22.58 -19.26
CA SER A 618 10.52 22.29 -20.65
C SER A 618 10.51 20.78 -20.95
N VAL A 619 11.06 19.95 -20.06
CA VAL A 619 11.05 18.49 -20.21
C VAL A 619 9.62 17.95 -20.17
N LEU A 620 8.79 18.51 -19.29
CA LEU A 620 7.40 18.07 -19.14
C LEU A 620 6.52 18.46 -20.34
N ASP A 621 6.82 19.59 -20.98
CA ASP A 621 6.11 20.07 -22.16
C ASP A 621 6.22 19.12 -23.36
N GLU A 622 7.35 18.42 -23.52
CA GLU A 622 7.57 17.48 -24.63
C GLU A 622 6.49 16.39 -24.72
N ASP A 623 6.03 15.88 -23.56
CA ASP A 623 5.03 14.80 -23.47
C ASP A 623 3.64 15.29 -22.98
N HIS A 624 3.54 16.50 -22.42
CA HIS A 624 2.34 16.99 -21.74
C HIS A 624 1.90 18.42 -22.12
N HIS A 625 2.31 18.93 -23.29
CA HIS A 625 2.00 20.29 -23.77
C HIS A 625 0.53 20.71 -23.57
N ASP A 626 -0.44 19.94 -24.07
CA ASP A 626 -1.87 20.29 -23.99
C ASP A 626 -2.37 20.41 -22.54
N ALA A 627 -1.88 19.54 -21.65
CA ALA A 627 -2.26 19.54 -20.24
C ALA A 627 -1.64 20.73 -19.50
N LEU A 628 -0.39 21.08 -19.79
CA LEU A 628 0.28 22.26 -19.25
C LEU A 628 -0.37 23.56 -19.73
N ASN A 629 -0.77 23.62 -21.00
CA ASN A 629 -1.49 24.76 -21.55
C ASN A 629 -2.84 24.95 -20.84
N THR A 630 -3.61 23.87 -20.65
CA THR A 630 -4.86 23.89 -19.88
C THR A 630 -4.63 24.34 -18.43
N PHE A 631 -3.56 23.86 -17.80
CA PHE A 631 -3.20 24.27 -16.45
C PHE A 631 -2.87 25.78 -16.37
N ALA A 632 -2.16 26.31 -17.37
CA ALA A 632 -1.78 27.72 -17.45
C ALA A 632 -3.00 28.67 -17.52
N GLU A 633 -4.13 28.23 -18.07
CA GLU A 633 -5.37 29.02 -18.08
C GLU A 633 -5.98 29.19 -16.67
N THR A 634 -5.66 28.28 -15.74
CA THR A 634 -6.25 28.21 -14.39
C THR A 634 -5.30 28.64 -13.27
N ASN A 635 -4.02 28.88 -13.57
CA ASN A 635 -2.98 29.13 -12.58
C ASN A 635 -2.29 30.49 -12.79
N GLY A 636 -2.11 31.26 -11.72
CA GLY A 636 -1.50 32.60 -11.79
C GLY A 636 0.03 32.63 -11.85
N LEU A 637 0.73 31.49 -11.97
CA LEU A 637 2.20 31.41 -12.02
C LEU A 637 2.75 30.79 -13.30
N VAL A 638 1.89 30.16 -14.12
CA VAL A 638 2.23 29.59 -15.44
C VAL A 638 1.28 30.22 -16.44
N PHE A 639 1.78 30.68 -17.58
CA PHE A 639 1.01 31.47 -18.54
C PHE A 639 1.31 31.04 -19.98
N ASN A 640 0.29 31.11 -20.83
CA ASN A 640 0.36 30.76 -22.25
C ASN A 640 0.30 32.00 -23.18
N LYS A 641 0.66 33.18 -22.66
CA LYS A 641 0.70 34.44 -23.39
C LYS A 641 1.76 35.37 -22.82
N GLN A 642 2.41 36.11 -23.71
CA GLN A 642 3.37 37.14 -23.32
C GLN A 642 2.63 38.38 -22.80
N GLU A 643 2.94 38.80 -21.57
CA GLU A 643 2.39 40.01 -20.97
C GLU A 643 3.41 41.17 -21.00
N PRO A 644 2.99 42.44 -21.19
CA PRO A 644 3.90 43.58 -21.37
C PRO A 644 4.90 43.81 -20.21
N TRP A 645 4.58 43.36 -18.99
CA TRP A 645 5.45 43.49 -17.82
C TRP A 645 6.59 42.45 -17.78
N MET A 646 6.56 41.45 -18.66
CA MET A 646 7.55 40.36 -18.72
C MET A 646 8.87 40.80 -19.36
N GLU A 647 8.89 41.86 -20.17
CA GLU A 647 10.13 42.37 -20.77
C GLU A 647 11.04 43.03 -19.72
N GLY A 648 12.29 42.58 -19.65
CA GLY A 648 13.38 43.26 -18.93
C GLY A 648 13.43 43.09 -17.40
N ASN A 649 12.45 42.43 -16.77
CA ASN A 649 12.38 42.35 -15.29
C ASN A 649 12.88 41.03 -14.66
N GLY A 650 13.18 39.99 -15.44
CA GLY A 650 13.71 38.70 -14.94
C GLY A 650 12.77 37.89 -14.02
N LYS A 651 11.53 38.35 -13.82
CA LYS A 651 10.54 37.77 -12.91
C LYS A 651 9.82 36.55 -13.48
N ALA A 652 9.69 36.47 -14.81
CA ALA A 652 9.17 35.32 -15.53
C ALA A 652 10.20 34.84 -16.55
N ARG A 653 10.17 33.56 -16.88
CA ARG A 653 11.02 32.93 -17.89
C ARG A 653 10.20 32.04 -18.80
N GLU A 654 10.52 32.07 -20.08
CA GLU A 654 9.96 31.16 -21.08
C GLU A 654 10.57 29.77 -20.88
N PHE A 655 9.74 28.73 -20.98
CA PHE A 655 10.18 27.34 -20.89
C PHE A 655 9.77 26.49 -22.10
N ALA A 656 8.76 26.90 -22.86
CA ALA A 656 8.38 26.33 -24.15
C ALA A 656 7.76 27.44 -25.02
N ASN A 657 7.58 27.20 -26.33
CA ASN A 657 7.04 28.21 -27.24
C ASN A 657 5.69 28.74 -26.71
N ASP A 658 5.62 30.06 -26.49
CA ASP A 658 4.45 30.77 -25.93
C ASP A 658 4.07 30.39 -24.49
N MET A 659 4.91 29.63 -23.78
CA MET A 659 4.67 29.18 -22.39
C MET A 659 5.72 29.75 -21.42
N TRP A 660 5.23 30.40 -20.37
CA TRP A 660 6.02 31.18 -19.42
C TRP A 660 5.73 30.77 -17.98
N VAL A 661 6.74 30.84 -17.11
CA VAL A 661 6.60 30.59 -15.67
C VAL A 661 7.19 31.74 -14.85
N PHE A 662 6.49 32.13 -13.79
CA PHE A 662 6.98 33.11 -12.83
C PHE A 662 8.00 32.48 -11.88
N VAL A 663 9.24 32.96 -11.93
CA VAL A 663 10.37 32.38 -11.18
C VAL A 663 10.78 33.20 -9.96
N ASN A 664 10.29 34.44 -9.82
CA ASN A 664 10.60 35.31 -8.68
C ASN A 664 9.68 35.05 -7.48
N THR A 665 9.74 33.81 -6.99
CA THR A 665 9.03 33.29 -5.81
C THR A 665 10.01 32.66 -4.84
N ASP A 666 9.60 32.34 -3.63
CA ASP A 666 10.42 31.50 -2.74
C ASP A 666 10.41 30.02 -3.17
N THR A 667 11.21 29.19 -2.50
CA THR A 667 11.29 27.75 -2.79
C THR A 667 9.98 27.03 -2.46
N THR A 668 9.23 27.48 -1.46
CA THR A 668 7.97 26.86 -1.04
C THR A 668 6.91 26.99 -2.15
N MET A 669 6.73 28.19 -2.67
CA MET A 669 5.80 28.46 -3.78
C MET A 669 6.18 27.69 -5.05
N LYS A 670 7.48 27.54 -5.35
CA LYS A 670 7.93 26.72 -6.50
C LYS A 670 7.56 25.25 -6.33
N VAL A 671 7.78 24.71 -5.13
CA VAL A 671 7.47 23.32 -4.78
C VAL A 671 5.95 23.07 -4.82
N GLU A 672 5.15 23.99 -4.29
CA GLU A 672 3.69 23.93 -4.37
C GLU A 672 3.16 24.02 -5.79
N LEU A 673 3.76 24.89 -6.62
CA LEU A 673 3.42 24.97 -8.03
C LEU A 673 3.67 23.63 -8.73
N LEU A 674 4.83 23.02 -8.51
CA LEU A 674 5.14 21.69 -9.03
C LEU A 674 4.12 20.65 -8.56
N ARG A 675 3.74 20.63 -7.29
CA ARG A 675 2.69 19.71 -6.79
C ARG A 675 1.35 19.90 -7.48
N LYS A 676 0.93 21.15 -7.67
CA LYS A 676 -0.32 21.47 -8.38
C LYS A 676 -0.27 20.99 -9.84
N ILE A 677 0.88 21.13 -10.50
CA ILE A 677 1.09 20.63 -11.86
C ILE A 677 1.03 19.10 -11.88
N PHE A 678 1.75 18.41 -11.00
CA PHE A 678 1.72 16.95 -10.90
C PHE A 678 0.31 16.43 -10.64
N ALA A 679 -0.44 17.06 -9.72
CA ALA A 679 -1.83 16.71 -9.45
C ALA A 679 -2.74 16.93 -10.67
N ALA A 680 -2.58 18.04 -11.39
CA ALA A 680 -3.37 18.33 -12.59
C ALA A 680 -3.08 17.35 -13.75
N LEU A 681 -1.83 16.90 -13.87
CA LEU A 681 -1.40 15.98 -14.92
C LEU A 681 -1.56 14.50 -14.52
N GLY A 682 -1.96 14.21 -13.28
CA GLY A 682 -2.08 12.84 -12.76
C GLY A 682 -0.74 12.12 -12.61
N LEU A 683 0.35 12.88 -12.44
CA LEU A 683 1.71 12.38 -12.24
C LEU A 683 1.99 12.16 -10.76
N ASP A 684 2.89 11.23 -10.45
CA ASP A 684 3.30 10.96 -9.07
C ASP A 684 4.38 11.97 -8.65
N PRO A 685 4.15 12.87 -7.66
CA PRO A 685 5.15 13.84 -7.20
C PRO A 685 6.40 13.17 -6.62
N TYR A 686 6.40 11.86 -6.39
CA TYR A 686 7.60 11.12 -6.04
C TYR A 686 8.50 10.78 -7.24
N GLU A 687 8.06 10.96 -8.49
CA GLU A 687 8.89 10.71 -9.69
C GLU A 687 9.95 11.79 -9.92
N LEU A 688 9.72 13.03 -9.47
CA LEU A 688 10.70 14.11 -9.52
C LEU A 688 11.60 14.06 -8.29
N ILE A 689 12.88 13.75 -8.50
CA ILE A 689 13.90 13.68 -7.44
C ILE A 689 14.84 14.88 -7.57
N PHE A 690 14.91 15.70 -6.53
CA PHE A 690 15.89 16.78 -6.45
C PHE A 690 17.22 16.25 -5.96
N ILE A 691 18.29 16.74 -6.57
CA ILE A 691 19.66 16.43 -6.21
C ILE A 691 20.25 17.68 -5.58
N LEU A 692 20.60 17.58 -4.30
CA LEU A 692 20.89 18.69 -3.42
C LEU A 692 22.33 18.58 -2.92
N LYS A 693 22.95 19.72 -2.62
CA LYS A 693 24.21 19.70 -1.87
C LYS A 693 23.94 19.11 -0.48
N PRO A 694 24.86 18.29 0.05
CA PRO A 694 24.83 17.88 1.43
C PRO A 694 24.69 19.10 2.33
N LEU A 695 23.81 19.02 3.32
CA LEU A 695 23.85 19.98 4.42
C LEU A 695 25.25 19.90 5.02
N LYS A 696 26.00 21.01 5.02
CA LYS A 696 27.21 21.07 5.85
C LYS A 696 26.75 20.80 7.27
N GLU A 697 27.38 19.86 7.96
CA GLU A 697 27.25 19.69 9.40
C GLU A 697 27.38 21.08 10.01
N GLN A 698 26.27 21.61 10.52
CA GLN A 698 26.38 22.66 11.51
C GLN A 698 26.97 21.96 12.73
N PRO A 699 28.06 22.47 13.33
CA PRO A 699 28.49 21.98 14.63
C PRO A 699 27.29 22.03 15.56
N GLU A 700 27.17 21.01 16.42
CA GLU A 700 26.13 20.85 17.43
C GLU A 700 25.61 22.20 17.92
N ALA A 701 24.30 22.41 17.83
CA ALA A 701 23.68 23.58 18.40
C ALA A 701 24.08 23.65 19.88
N GLU A 702 24.93 24.63 20.21
CA GLU A 702 25.10 25.07 21.59
C GLU A 702 23.71 25.33 22.17
N PRO A 703 23.45 24.99 23.45
CA PRO A 703 22.14 25.16 24.06
C PRO A 703 21.68 26.60 23.82
N GLU A 704 20.46 26.75 23.26
CA GLU A 704 19.87 28.05 22.96
C GLU A 704 20.02 28.95 24.19
N LYS A 705 20.76 30.05 24.03
CA LYS A 705 20.74 31.13 25.01
C LYS A 705 19.30 31.61 25.11
N GLU A 706 18.74 31.60 26.32
CA GLU A 706 17.40 32.13 26.61
C GLU A 706 17.23 33.49 25.91
N ASN A 707 16.33 33.53 24.93
CA ASN A 707 15.96 34.78 24.28
C ASN A 707 15.26 35.65 25.33
N LYS A 708 15.78 36.85 25.57
CA LYS A 708 15.24 37.81 26.56
C LYS A 708 13.74 38.11 26.38
N TYR A 709 13.18 37.85 25.20
CA TYR A 709 11.78 38.09 24.85
C TYR A 709 11.02 36.81 24.50
N SER A 710 11.47 35.65 24.99
CA SER A 710 10.87 34.32 24.75
C SER A 710 9.35 34.28 24.97
N GLU A 711 8.86 35.00 25.99
CA GLU A 711 7.44 35.13 26.31
C GLU A 711 6.59 35.76 25.19
N LEU A 712 7.19 36.58 24.33
CA LEU A 712 6.52 37.19 23.17
C LEU A 712 6.79 36.39 21.89
N THR A 713 8.01 35.86 21.73
CA THR A 713 8.41 35.16 20.50
C THR A 713 7.79 33.76 20.38
N LYS A 714 7.30 33.18 21.48
CA LYS A 714 6.54 31.91 21.48
C LYS A 714 5.26 31.96 20.62
N PHE A 715 4.73 33.15 20.36
CA PHE A 715 3.53 33.34 19.55
C PHE A 715 3.78 33.34 18.03
N ILE A 716 5.04 33.29 17.57
CA ILE A 716 5.36 33.32 16.13
C ILE A 716 4.68 32.20 15.32
N PRO A 717 4.65 30.93 15.76
CA PRO A 717 3.95 29.87 15.04
C PRO A 717 2.45 30.14 14.93
N ARG A 718 1.83 30.60 16.02
CA ARG A 718 0.38 30.87 16.08
C ARG A 718 -0.03 32.09 15.26
N VAL A 719 0.82 33.12 15.18
CA VAL A 719 0.62 34.28 14.28
C VAL A 719 0.72 33.85 12.82
N ALA A 720 1.63 32.94 12.47
CA ALA A 720 1.74 32.42 11.10
C ALA A 720 0.49 31.62 10.69
N GLU A 721 -0.02 30.78 11.60
CA GLU A 721 -1.25 30.01 11.40
C GLU A 721 -2.48 30.92 11.21
N LEU A 722 -2.62 31.97 12.03
CA LEU A 722 -3.72 32.93 11.93
C LEU A 722 -3.68 33.73 10.61
N ALA A 723 -2.50 34.05 10.08
CA ALA A 723 -2.34 34.75 8.80
C ALA A 723 -2.69 33.87 7.59
N GLU A 724 -2.47 32.55 7.67
CA GLU A 724 -2.73 31.61 6.57
C GLU A 724 -4.21 31.18 6.48
N THR A 725 -4.88 31.05 7.63
CA THR A 725 -6.22 30.47 7.73
C THR A 725 -7.35 31.50 7.56
N ASN A 726 -7.04 32.79 7.62
CA ASN A 726 -8.00 33.90 7.59
C ASN A 726 -9.15 33.73 8.60
N GLU A 727 -8.89 33.05 9.71
CA GLU A 727 -9.85 32.77 10.77
C GLU A 727 -10.42 34.08 11.35
N ALA A 728 -11.72 34.08 11.67
CA ALA A 728 -12.39 35.19 12.34
C ALA A 728 -13.28 34.66 13.47
N GLY A 729 -13.41 35.44 14.56
CA GLY A 729 -14.23 35.09 15.72
C GLY A 729 -13.39 34.65 16.93
N ASP A 730 -13.84 33.60 17.63
CA ASP A 730 -13.38 33.22 18.97
C ASP A 730 -11.89 32.83 19.05
N SER A 731 -11.32 32.26 17.98
CA SER A 731 -9.88 31.92 17.87
C SER A 731 -8.99 33.18 17.93
N MET A 732 -9.36 34.24 17.19
CA MET A 732 -8.65 35.51 17.19
C MET A 732 -8.83 36.27 18.52
N ASN A 733 -10.03 36.21 19.11
CA ASN A 733 -10.27 36.79 20.44
C ASN A 733 -9.39 36.12 21.52
N ALA A 734 -9.33 34.78 21.52
CA ALA A 734 -8.49 34.03 22.44
C ALA A 734 -7.00 34.34 22.26
N PHE A 735 -6.55 34.48 21.00
CA PHE A 735 -5.18 34.91 20.71
C PHE A 735 -4.88 36.32 21.23
N VAL A 736 -5.74 37.31 20.94
CA VAL A 736 -5.51 38.71 21.37
C VAL A 736 -5.50 38.81 22.90
N GLU A 737 -6.36 38.08 23.60
CA GLU A 737 -6.39 38.05 25.06
C GLU A 737 -5.10 37.46 25.65
N GLU A 738 -4.68 36.29 25.16
CA GLU A 738 -3.46 35.61 25.62
C GLU A 738 -2.20 36.44 25.30
N PHE A 739 -2.12 36.98 24.08
CA PHE A 739 -1.00 37.81 23.63
C PHE A 739 -0.90 39.13 24.41
N SER A 740 -2.03 39.80 24.65
CA SER A 740 -2.05 41.05 25.45
C SER A 740 -1.58 40.80 26.88
N LYS A 741 -1.98 39.68 27.48
CA LYS A 741 -1.56 39.29 28.83
C LYS A 741 -0.05 39.03 28.92
N SER A 742 0.52 38.36 27.92
CA SER A 742 1.98 38.17 27.82
C SER A 742 2.73 39.46 27.49
N PHE A 743 2.09 40.43 26.84
CA PHE A 743 2.69 41.71 26.46
C PHE A 743 2.67 42.77 27.57
N GLU A 744 1.78 42.68 28.55
CA GLU A 744 1.63 43.72 29.60
C GLU A 744 2.95 44.14 30.30
N PRO A 745 3.90 43.23 30.63
CA PRO A 745 5.19 43.63 31.22
C PRO A 745 6.07 44.51 30.32
N PHE A 746 5.80 44.55 29.02
CA PHE A 746 6.55 45.29 28.00
C PHE A 746 5.81 46.55 27.50
N ARG A 747 4.66 46.88 28.09
CA ARG A 747 3.80 47.98 27.65
C ARG A 747 4.48 49.35 27.83
N VAL A 748 4.36 50.21 26.82
CA VAL A 748 4.95 51.56 26.80
C VAL A 748 3.86 52.62 26.93
N GLU A 749 3.80 53.33 28.06
CA GLU A 749 2.75 54.33 28.36
C GLU A 749 2.70 55.51 27.37
N ASN A 750 3.86 55.99 26.89
CA ASN A 750 3.97 57.12 25.97
C ASN A 750 4.43 56.68 24.57
N ALA A 751 3.86 55.58 24.06
CA ALA A 751 4.27 54.94 22.81
C ALA A 751 4.35 55.90 21.61
N ARG A 752 3.47 56.89 21.52
CA ARG A 752 3.48 57.89 20.42
C ARG A 752 4.71 58.79 20.45
N LYS A 753 5.26 59.10 21.63
CA LYS A 753 6.49 59.89 21.76
C LYS A 753 7.71 59.06 21.33
N VAL A 754 7.72 57.77 21.68
CA VAL A 754 8.78 56.82 21.29
C VAL A 754 8.80 56.61 19.77
N LEU A 755 7.63 56.51 19.13
CA LEU A 755 7.54 56.46 17.65
C LEU A 755 7.69 57.84 16.97
N HIS A 756 8.23 58.84 17.67
CA HIS A 756 8.46 60.20 17.14
C HIS A 756 7.20 60.87 16.56
N GLY A 757 6.03 60.66 17.16
CA GLY A 757 4.75 61.23 16.74
C GLY A 757 3.99 60.43 15.68
N ARG A 758 4.61 59.40 15.09
CA ARG A 758 4.07 58.57 14.00
C ARG A 758 3.10 57.50 14.52
N THR A 759 2.09 57.17 13.70
CA THR A 759 1.22 56.00 13.88
C THR A 759 1.96 54.70 13.51
N PRO A 760 1.45 53.51 13.88
CA PRO A 760 2.10 52.24 13.56
C PRO A 760 2.36 52.02 12.06
N ILE A 761 1.39 52.39 11.23
CA ILE A 761 1.48 52.27 9.77
C ILE A 761 2.52 53.25 9.20
N GLU A 762 2.50 54.52 9.66
CA GLU A 762 3.49 55.52 9.24
C GLU A 762 4.90 55.15 9.69
N PHE A 763 5.05 54.57 10.88
CA PHE A 763 6.34 54.11 11.38
C PHE A 763 6.89 52.98 10.51
N LEU A 764 6.09 51.94 10.22
CA LEU A 764 6.52 50.84 9.35
C LEU A 764 6.75 51.25 7.88
N SER A 765 6.09 52.30 7.42
CA SER A 765 6.27 52.82 6.06
C SER A 765 7.50 53.71 5.92
N SER A 766 7.94 54.37 7.00
CA SER A 766 9.06 55.33 6.99
C SER A 766 10.33 54.81 7.66
N ALA A 767 10.24 53.73 8.44
CA ALA A 767 11.35 53.07 9.10
C ALA A 767 11.36 51.57 8.77
N SER A 768 12.55 51.02 8.58
CA SER A 768 12.76 49.57 8.42
C SER A 768 12.55 48.89 9.78
N ILE A 769 11.60 47.95 9.89
CA ILE A 769 11.37 47.21 11.15
C ILE A 769 12.63 46.42 11.54
N GLU A 770 13.46 46.06 10.57
CA GLU A 770 14.75 45.40 10.73
C GLU A 770 15.78 46.29 11.46
N GLU A 771 15.55 47.60 11.53
CA GLU A 771 16.42 48.59 12.22
C GLU A 771 15.83 49.09 13.54
N ALA A 772 14.55 48.81 13.83
CA ALA A 772 13.87 49.29 15.03
C ALA A 772 14.52 48.75 16.33
N THR A 773 14.56 49.60 17.36
CA THR A 773 15.01 49.23 18.71
C THR A 773 13.94 48.42 19.45
N ALA A 774 14.32 47.76 20.56
CA ALA A 774 13.35 47.01 21.38
C ALA A 774 12.24 47.93 21.91
N GLU A 775 12.58 49.15 22.35
CA GLU A 775 11.63 50.13 22.88
C GLU A 775 10.66 50.65 21.81
N GLU A 776 11.13 50.88 20.57
CA GLU A 776 10.26 51.22 19.44
C GLU A 776 9.35 50.05 19.04
N THR A 777 9.87 48.82 19.10
CA THR A 777 9.10 47.60 18.81
C THR A 777 7.97 47.39 19.83
N PHE A 778 8.25 47.65 21.11
CA PHE A 778 7.23 47.63 22.17
C PHE A 778 6.26 48.80 22.07
N ALA A 779 6.71 50.00 21.69
CA ALA A 779 5.83 51.14 21.46
C ALA A 779 4.86 50.89 20.28
N LEU A 780 5.31 50.20 19.23
CA LEU A 780 4.48 49.79 18.11
C LEU A 780 3.36 48.84 18.57
N LEU A 781 3.72 47.77 19.29
CA LEU A 781 2.76 46.81 19.85
C LEU A 781 1.80 47.46 20.85
N SER A 782 2.28 48.41 21.67
CA SER A 782 1.46 49.13 22.64
C SER A 782 0.37 49.98 21.98
N GLN A 783 0.64 50.61 20.84
CA GLN A 783 -0.38 51.36 20.09
C GLN A 783 -1.41 50.44 19.42
N ILE A 784 -0.97 49.30 18.90
CA ILE A 784 -1.84 48.35 18.20
C ILE A 784 -2.77 47.64 19.19
N LEU A 785 -2.23 47.18 20.32
CA LEU A 785 -3.02 46.55 21.38
C LEU A 785 -3.89 47.57 22.12
N GLY A 786 -3.41 48.80 22.32
CA GLY A 786 -4.22 49.88 22.89
C GLY A 786 -5.42 50.28 22.02
N ALA A 787 -5.34 50.08 20.70
CA ALA A 787 -6.47 50.32 19.81
C ALA A 787 -7.59 49.28 19.97
N VAL A 788 -7.30 48.10 20.55
CA VAL A 788 -8.29 47.02 20.76
C VAL A 788 -9.40 47.47 21.70
N GLU A 789 -9.09 48.27 22.72
CA GLU A 789 -10.06 48.79 23.68
C GLU A 789 -11.15 49.67 23.02
N TYR A 790 -10.85 50.31 21.89
CA TYR A 790 -11.74 51.26 21.22
C TYR A 790 -12.29 50.77 19.87
N LEU A 791 -11.55 49.91 19.17
CA LEU A 791 -11.87 49.46 17.80
C LEU A 791 -12.10 47.94 17.71
N GLY A 792 -12.06 47.22 18.82
CA GLY A 792 -12.12 45.76 18.85
C GLY A 792 -10.86 45.12 18.24
N ILE A 793 -10.91 43.82 17.93
CA ILE A 793 -9.73 43.06 17.46
C ILE A 793 -9.30 43.37 16.02
N SER A 794 -10.06 44.17 15.27
CA SER A 794 -9.79 44.48 13.85
C SER A 794 -8.36 45.00 13.59
N PRO A 795 -7.84 45.98 14.36
CA PRO A 795 -6.48 46.49 14.11
C PRO A 795 -5.38 45.45 14.31
N VAL A 796 -5.57 44.48 15.21
CA VAL A 796 -4.60 43.39 15.41
C VAL A 796 -4.71 42.38 14.27
N LYS A 797 -5.93 42.06 13.83
CA LYS A 797 -6.17 41.18 12.68
C LYS A 797 -5.54 41.76 11.41
N ASP A 798 -5.83 43.02 11.08
CA ASP A 798 -5.24 43.68 9.90
C ASP A 798 -3.70 43.67 9.99
N PHE A 799 -3.14 43.86 11.20
CA PHE A 799 -1.70 43.83 11.43
C PHE A 799 -1.07 42.43 11.30
N ILE A 800 -1.85 41.36 11.51
CA ILE A 800 -1.46 39.96 11.26
C ILE A 800 -1.55 39.65 9.77
N ASP A 801 -2.67 40.01 9.14
CA ASP A 801 -2.97 39.74 7.72
C ASP A 801 -1.95 40.43 6.80
N ASP A 802 -1.49 41.63 7.16
CA ASP A 802 -0.42 42.35 6.47
C ASP A 802 0.99 41.79 6.77
N GLY A 803 1.09 40.72 7.59
CA GLY A 803 2.35 40.09 8.00
C GLY A 803 3.20 40.93 8.98
N ASN A 804 2.70 42.08 9.43
CA ASN A 804 3.47 43.02 10.23
C ASN A 804 3.74 42.49 11.64
N LEU A 805 2.78 41.80 12.29
CA LEU A 805 3.00 41.21 13.62
C LEU A 805 4.14 40.18 13.61
N GLN A 806 4.20 39.35 12.58
CA GLN A 806 5.25 38.33 12.45
C GLN A 806 6.63 38.97 12.27
N ARG A 807 6.72 40.05 11.48
CA ARG A 807 7.98 40.82 11.29
C ARG A 807 8.45 41.46 12.60
N VAL A 808 7.54 42.05 13.36
CA VAL A 808 7.79 42.66 14.68
C VAL A 808 8.30 41.61 15.68
N LEU A 809 7.67 40.43 15.75
CA LEU A 809 8.10 39.36 16.66
C LEU A 809 9.45 38.77 16.26
N ARG A 810 9.73 38.60 14.96
CA ARG A 810 11.06 38.17 14.49
C ARG A 810 12.14 39.21 14.79
N ARG A 811 11.81 40.50 14.79
CA ARG A 811 12.74 41.54 15.24
C ARG A 811 13.07 41.40 16.72
N LEU A 812 12.09 41.08 17.57
CA LEU A 812 12.34 40.78 18.98
C LEU A 812 13.23 39.53 19.16
N VAL A 813 13.08 38.50 18.33
CA VAL A 813 14.01 37.35 18.35
C VAL A 813 15.44 37.83 18.16
N MET A 814 15.70 38.63 17.12
CA MET A 814 17.03 39.16 16.82
C MET A 814 17.59 40.07 17.92
N LEU A 815 16.73 40.91 18.52
CA LEU A 815 17.11 41.83 19.59
C LEU A 815 17.32 41.14 20.94
N GLY A 816 16.69 39.98 21.17
CA GLY A 816 16.85 39.20 22.40
C GLY A 816 18.02 38.21 22.36
N SER A 817 18.62 38.02 21.18
CA SER A 817 19.86 37.24 20.97
C SER A 817 21.12 38.12 20.94
N GLN A 818 20.98 39.45 20.97
CA GLN A 818 22.04 40.46 21.10
C GLN A 818 22.18 40.89 22.57
#